data_AF-A0A944H409-F1
#
_entry.id   AF-A0A944H409-F1
#
_cell.length_a   1.000
_cell.length_b   1.000
_cell.length_c   1.000
_cell.angle_alpha   90.00
_cell.angle_beta   90.00
_cell.angle_gamma   90.00
#
_symmetry.space_group_name_H-M   'P 1'
#
loop_
_entity.id
_entity.type
_entity.pdbx_description
1 polymer ?
#
loop_
_entity_poly.entity_id
_entity_poly.type
_entity_poly.pdbx_seq_one_letter_code
_entity_poly.pdbx_strand_id
1 'polypeptide(L)'
;AYEQDLPINYCPSCKTGLANEEVLNDFTCERCGAKVEKKKIRQWVLAITKYADRLLEDLDGLDWSESLKEMQRNWIGKSEGCEFEMKKSDDEDLKISVYTTRIDTVFGMTYAVLAPDHSDVEKFITPEQKEICQKYIDEAKQKSDQDRTADNKEKTGVFTGSYVINPFNNEKVPLWIGDYVLGSYGTGAVMAVPAHDERDFAFAKKYNLEIKQSVADYVLFKGVDAPRKDVETLKRKTIDLIIENEKGEFLLLVEEHSNGRHIHLVGGGIEEGDSELETVKKELIEETGFTDFEIVKAVPLSYRYGFGYRANKNKNQACLGRVFYVKLTSDNQIKSEIDEGMHSIKWVKKEDVFNEMTWNLHQDLWNCFISEKPFTTLGKLVNSGEFSGLSSQEAQEKLTEFAEKNGFGGKKINYKLRDWLFSRQRYWGEPIPLIHLDTADVRKLPRIESLDEKMEENMAYVLKSEKTEKSDERTLCSKGKEKSLVINGKIISKIYTGINGDIVCDYNLPLELPQIDDYKPAGDGKSPLAKSDDFVNVKLAENLSGKRETNTMPQWGGSCWYYLRYLDPTNQENFADKEILDYWQNVDEYVGGTEHAVLHLLYARFWHKFLFDIGAVPTKEPFQKLVNQGMILAYAYQTQAGQLIPNDLVEEKDEKYFHVETGEELKKIVAKMSKSLKNTLNPLDIIEEYGADTLRLYEMSIGDFRDSAPWDSQAIVGVYRFLEKIYAMYTEGKNLAKDDMKAMKLLHKTIKKVEEDIKDYKFNTAITALIILSNEGLPQDAEFQQEWKEKFLVMLHPFAPHIAEELFSKMDNSSSIFDQKWPEYDEFMLVDDEVTIAVQINGKMRGTFTFLNGVAQEEVSETVCADPKIQKWLEGKEIVKEIFIPNKMLSIVVK
;
A
#
# COMPACT_ATOMS: atom_id res chain seq x y z
N ALA A 1 22.80 -2.24 14.26
CA ALA A 1 22.89 -3.53 13.54
C ALA A 1 23.03 -4.64 14.58
N TYR A 2 22.56 -5.86 14.30
CA TYR A 2 22.75 -7.03 15.16
C TYR A 2 22.85 -8.32 14.32
N GLU A 3 23.33 -9.41 14.93
CA GLU A 3 23.36 -10.74 14.31
C GLU A 3 22.11 -11.54 14.66
N GLN A 4 21.56 -12.27 13.69
CA GLN A 4 20.47 -13.22 13.92
C GLN A 4 20.54 -14.38 12.93
N ASP A 5 20.21 -15.59 13.39
CA ASP A 5 20.00 -16.74 12.50
C ASP A 5 18.64 -16.62 11.81
N LEU A 6 18.66 -16.31 10.52
CA LEU A 6 17.45 -16.12 9.72
C LEU A 6 17.37 -17.17 8.61
N PRO A 7 16.16 -17.66 8.28
CA PRO A 7 15.97 -18.54 7.14
C PRO A 7 16.10 -17.75 5.84
N ILE A 8 17.06 -18.13 4.99
CA ILE A 8 17.19 -17.59 3.63
C ILE A 8 16.75 -18.64 2.60
N ASN A 9 16.36 -18.19 1.40
CA ASN A 9 16.23 -19.10 0.26
C ASN A 9 17.63 -19.65 -0.05
N TYR A 10 17.77 -20.95 -0.23
CA TYR A 10 19.04 -21.59 -0.53
C TYR A 10 18.84 -22.60 -1.66
N CYS A 11 19.68 -22.54 -2.68
CA CYS A 11 19.70 -23.52 -3.73
C CYS A 11 20.70 -24.62 -3.38
N PRO A 12 20.28 -25.89 -3.20
CA PRO A 12 21.20 -26.99 -2.85
C PRO A 12 22.13 -27.36 -4.01
N SER A 13 21.70 -27.13 -5.27
CA SER A 13 22.51 -27.39 -6.46
C SER A 13 23.58 -26.31 -6.68
N CYS A 14 23.18 -25.03 -6.66
CA CYS A 14 24.11 -23.90 -6.75
C CYS A 14 24.87 -23.64 -5.44
N LYS A 15 24.46 -24.29 -4.36
CA LYS A 15 25.02 -24.20 -3.00
C LYS A 15 25.17 -22.77 -2.50
N THR A 16 24.15 -21.95 -2.72
CA THR A 16 24.17 -20.50 -2.43
C THR A 16 22.81 -20.00 -1.97
N GLY A 17 22.83 -18.93 -1.17
CA GLY A 17 21.61 -18.18 -0.85
C GLY A 17 21.02 -17.54 -2.11
N LEU A 18 19.69 -17.44 -2.19
CA LEU A 18 18.96 -16.79 -3.27
C LEU A 18 18.19 -15.58 -2.72
N ALA A 19 18.07 -14.53 -3.52
CA ALA A 19 17.07 -13.49 -3.30
C ALA A 19 15.66 -14.05 -3.55
N ASN A 20 14.60 -13.32 -3.20
CA ASN A 20 13.23 -13.80 -3.46
C ASN A 20 12.94 -13.85 -4.96
N GLU A 21 13.52 -12.93 -5.72
CA GLU A 21 13.35 -12.78 -7.17
C GLU A 21 14.06 -13.88 -7.95
N GLU A 22 15.07 -14.53 -7.37
CA GLU A 22 15.82 -15.65 -7.98
C GLU A 22 15.12 -17.01 -7.76
N VAL A 23 13.97 -17.01 -7.09
CA VAL A 23 13.11 -18.18 -6.85
C VAL A 23 11.89 -18.06 -7.75
N LEU A 24 11.75 -18.98 -8.70
CA LEU A 24 10.59 -19.03 -9.60
C LEU A 24 9.32 -19.42 -8.83
N ASN A 25 8.16 -19.18 -9.43
CA ASN A 25 6.84 -19.46 -8.84
C ASN A 25 6.61 -20.94 -8.49
N ASP A 26 7.38 -21.86 -9.09
CA ASP A 26 7.37 -23.29 -8.80
C ASP A 26 8.38 -23.71 -7.71
N PHE A 27 8.99 -22.74 -7.04
CA PHE A 27 10.01 -22.90 -5.99
C PHE A 27 11.30 -23.54 -6.47
N THR A 28 11.60 -23.37 -7.75
CA THR A 28 12.89 -23.76 -8.32
C THR A 28 13.81 -22.57 -8.48
N CYS A 29 15.11 -22.82 -8.42
CA CYS A 29 16.13 -21.82 -8.67
C CYS A 29 16.07 -21.43 -10.15
N GLU A 30 15.91 -20.13 -10.44
CA GLU A 30 15.84 -19.61 -11.83
C GLU A 30 17.02 -20.05 -12.71
N ARG A 31 18.17 -20.35 -12.08
CA ARG A 31 19.44 -20.65 -12.76
C ARG A 31 19.60 -22.10 -13.13
N CYS A 32 19.07 -23.02 -12.31
CA CYS A 32 19.37 -24.45 -12.44
C CYS A 32 18.15 -25.37 -12.31
N GLY A 33 16.96 -24.84 -12.04
CA GLY A 33 15.74 -25.61 -11.87
C GLY A 33 15.69 -26.50 -10.62
N ALA A 34 16.70 -26.46 -9.74
CA ALA A 34 16.69 -27.23 -8.51
C ALA A 34 15.69 -26.65 -7.51
N LYS A 35 14.98 -27.52 -6.78
CA LYS A 35 14.07 -27.11 -5.71
C LYS A 35 14.81 -26.33 -4.63
N VAL A 36 14.31 -25.15 -4.30
CA VAL A 36 14.88 -24.25 -3.30
C VAL A 36 14.48 -24.73 -1.89
N GLU A 37 15.42 -24.68 -0.96
CA GLU A 37 15.19 -24.98 0.46
C GLU A 37 15.36 -23.72 1.32
N LYS A 38 14.77 -23.73 2.53
CA LYS A 38 15.03 -22.69 3.53
C LYS A 38 16.17 -23.15 4.43
N LYS A 39 17.26 -22.38 4.46
CA LYS A 39 18.41 -22.66 5.33
C LYS A 39 18.57 -21.54 6.35
N LYS A 40 18.61 -21.88 7.64
CA LYS A 40 18.96 -20.93 8.70
C LYS A 40 20.45 -20.64 8.62
N ILE A 41 20.80 -19.38 8.41
CA ILE A 41 22.19 -18.91 8.34
C ILE A 41 22.29 -17.61 9.15
N ARG A 42 23.44 -17.40 9.81
CA ARG A 42 23.75 -16.15 10.50
C ARG A 42 23.77 -14.97 9.53
N GLN A 43 22.95 -13.96 9.80
CA GLN A 43 22.84 -12.73 9.01
C GLN A 43 23.06 -11.48 9.88
N TRP A 44 23.49 -10.40 9.24
CA TRP A 44 23.47 -9.04 9.77
C TRP A 44 22.14 -8.38 9.45
N VAL A 45 21.56 -7.76 10.48
CA VAL A 45 20.23 -7.16 10.43
C VAL A 45 20.30 -5.72 10.93
N LEU A 46 19.59 -4.80 10.27
CA LEU A 46 19.38 -3.42 10.71
C LEU A 46 18.02 -3.28 11.39
N ALA A 47 18.02 -2.73 12.61
CA ALA A 47 16.86 -2.58 13.47
C ALA A 47 15.93 -1.42 13.02
N ILE A 48 15.47 -1.45 11.77
CA ILE A 48 14.59 -0.42 11.19
C ILE A 48 13.25 -0.32 11.92
N THR A 49 12.78 -1.40 12.56
CA THR A 49 11.54 -1.37 13.35
C THR A 49 11.60 -0.40 14.53
N LYS A 50 12.79 -0.11 15.07
CA LYS A 50 12.99 0.93 16.10
C LYS A 50 12.67 2.35 15.60
N TYR A 51 12.57 2.54 14.30
CA TYR A 51 12.23 3.80 13.63
C TYR A 51 10.81 3.79 13.07
N ALA A 52 10.02 2.73 13.26
CA ALA A 52 8.72 2.55 12.61
C ALA A 52 7.73 3.69 12.85
N ASP A 53 7.60 4.17 14.10
CA ASP A 53 6.73 5.31 14.43
C ASP A 53 7.19 6.59 13.73
N ARG A 54 8.49 6.93 13.80
CA ARG A 54 9.02 8.13 13.14
C ARG A 54 8.91 8.04 11.62
N LEU A 55 9.09 6.84 11.04
CA LEU A 55 8.89 6.61 9.61
C LEU A 55 7.43 6.79 9.20
N LEU A 56 6.46 6.59 10.09
CA LEU A 56 5.05 6.86 9.85
C LEU A 56 4.71 8.34 10.05
N GLU A 57 5.06 8.90 11.21
CA GLU A 57 4.72 10.26 11.62
C GLU A 57 5.31 11.30 10.67
N ASP A 58 6.59 11.13 10.29
CA ASP A 58 7.28 12.12 9.44
C ASP A 58 6.81 12.06 7.97
N LEU A 59 5.93 11.12 7.56
CA LEU A 59 5.33 11.12 6.19
C LEU A 59 4.39 12.31 5.97
N ASP A 60 3.73 12.78 7.02
CA ASP A 60 2.67 13.80 6.90
C ASP A 60 3.24 15.17 6.50
N GLY A 61 4.53 15.41 6.75
CA GLY A 61 5.25 16.64 6.37
C GLY A 61 5.86 16.64 4.96
N LEU A 62 5.68 15.56 4.18
CA LEU A 62 6.29 15.41 2.85
C LEU A 62 5.33 15.80 1.72
N ASP A 63 5.84 16.49 0.70
CA ASP A 63 5.12 16.82 -0.55
C ASP A 63 5.19 15.62 -1.51
N TRP A 64 4.63 14.51 -1.06
CA TRP A 64 4.54 13.25 -1.78
C TRP A 64 3.06 12.95 -2.06
N SER A 65 2.76 12.19 -3.12
CA SER A 65 1.38 11.79 -3.39
C SER A 65 0.82 10.91 -2.25
N GLU A 66 -0.47 11.05 -1.94
CA GLU A 66 -1.08 10.24 -0.87
C GLU A 66 -1.03 8.75 -1.17
N SER A 67 -1.10 8.34 -2.45
CA SER A 67 -0.92 6.94 -2.85
C SER A 67 0.45 6.39 -2.43
N LEU A 68 1.53 7.16 -2.58
CA LEU A 68 2.87 6.76 -2.12
C LEU A 68 2.96 6.66 -0.60
N LYS A 69 2.41 7.65 0.11
CA LYS A 69 2.37 7.65 1.58
C LYS A 69 1.58 6.45 2.09
N GLU A 70 0.42 6.15 1.50
CA GLU A 70 -0.39 4.97 1.81
C GLU A 70 0.37 3.66 1.56
N MET A 71 1.13 3.54 0.47
CA MET A 71 1.97 2.36 0.24
C MET A 71 3.00 2.16 1.37
N GLN A 72 3.65 3.22 1.86
CA GLN A 72 4.56 3.11 3.01
C GLN A 72 3.81 2.84 4.32
N ARG A 73 2.67 3.51 4.58
CA ARG A 73 1.84 3.26 5.78
C ARG A 73 1.38 1.79 5.83
N ASN A 74 0.93 1.24 4.71
CA ASN A 74 0.50 -0.15 4.57
C ASN A 74 1.65 -1.15 4.69
N TRP A 75 2.85 -0.78 4.22
CA TRP A 75 4.04 -1.61 4.37
C TRP A 75 4.55 -1.65 5.81
N ILE A 76 4.60 -0.49 6.47
CA ILE A 76 4.98 -0.39 7.87
C ILE A 76 3.94 -1.10 8.75
N GLY A 77 2.66 -0.90 8.43
CA GLY A 77 1.52 -1.64 8.98
C GLY A 77 1.47 -1.59 10.50
N LYS A 78 1.46 -0.38 11.07
CA LYS A 78 1.25 -0.19 12.52
C LYS A 78 -0.18 -0.62 12.87
N SER A 79 -0.28 -1.43 13.91
CA SER A 79 -1.54 -1.84 14.51
C SER A 79 -1.43 -1.70 16.03
N GLU A 80 -2.51 -1.24 16.64
CA GLU A 80 -2.65 -1.22 18.09
C GLU A 80 -3.69 -2.26 18.49
N GLY A 81 -3.38 -3.04 19.52
CA GLY A 81 -4.23 -4.14 19.96
C GLY A 81 -3.90 -4.57 21.38
N CYS A 82 -4.37 -5.76 21.73
CA CYS A 82 -4.12 -6.40 23.01
C CYS A 82 -3.29 -7.67 22.78
N GLU A 83 -2.22 -7.81 23.55
CA GLU A 83 -1.45 -9.06 23.66
C GLU A 83 -1.81 -9.73 24.99
N PHE A 84 -2.15 -11.02 24.98
CA PHE A 84 -2.50 -11.74 26.20
C PHE A 84 -2.06 -13.21 26.17
N GLU A 85 -1.93 -13.82 27.34
CA GLU A 85 -1.44 -15.18 27.55
C GLU A 85 -2.60 -16.16 27.74
N MET A 86 -2.54 -17.30 27.05
CA MET A 86 -3.44 -18.44 27.25
C MET A 86 -2.66 -19.62 27.83
N LYS A 87 -3.11 -20.11 28.99
CA LYS A 87 -2.51 -21.29 29.65
C LYS A 87 -2.94 -22.59 28.97
N LYS A 88 -2.06 -23.58 28.92
CA LYS A 88 -2.43 -24.95 28.55
C LYS A 88 -3.37 -25.51 29.63
N SER A 89 -4.42 -26.22 29.21
CA SER A 89 -5.51 -26.58 30.12
C SER A 89 -5.15 -27.58 31.23
N ASP A 90 -4.04 -28.30 31.06
CA ASP A 90 -3.54 -29.39 31.91
C ASP A 90 -2.11 -29.11 32.42
N ASP A 91 -1.54 -27.94 32.11
CA ASP A 91 -0.22 -27.50 32.57
C ASP A 91 -0.20 -25.98 32.65
N GLU A 92 -0.27 -25.44 33.87
CA GLU A 92 -0.33 -23.99 34.09
C GLU A 92 1.01 -23.27 33.83
N ASP A 93 2.13 -23.99 33.81
CA ASP A 93 3.46 -23.42 33.54
C ASP A 93 3.68 -23.24 32.03
N LEU A 94 2.92 -23.96 31.20
CA LEU A 94 2.93 -23.83 29.74
C LEU A 94 1.87 -22.84 29.26
N LYS A 95 2.33 -21.78 28.57
CA LYS A 95 1.50 -20.72 28.03
C LYS A 95 1.90 -20.33 26.62
N ILE A 96 0.94 -19.79 25.87
CA ILE A 96 1.16 -19.14 24.58
C ILE A 96 0.64 -17.70 24.64
N SER A 97 1.38 -16.76 24.07
CA SER A 97 0.92 -15.38 23.91
C SER A 97 0.22 -15.22 22.56
N VAL A 98 -0.84 -14.43 22.51
CA VAL A 98 -1.55 -14.07 21.28
C VAL A 98 -1.71 -12.56 21.19
N TYR A 99 -1.70 -12.02 19.98
CA TYR A 99 -1.96 -10.62 19.70
C TYR A 99 -3.20 -10.47 18.84
N THR A 100 -4.07 -9.51 19.17
CA THR A 100 -5.27 -9.19 18.39
C THR A 100 -5.60 -7.70 18.39
N THR A 101 -6.06 -7.19 17.25
CA THR A 101 -6.65 -5.85 17.12
C THR A 101 -8.16 -5.87 17.40
N ARG A 102 -8.75 -7.05 17.58
CA ARG A 102 -10.19 -7.27 17.78
C ARG A 102 -10.47 -7.92 19.13
N ILE A 103 -9.89 -7.38 20.20
CA ILE A 103 -10.11 -7.93 21.55
C ILE A 103 -11.59 -7.87 21.96
N ASP A 104 -12.40 -7.00 21.34
CA ASP A 104 -13.87 -6.98 21.46
C ASP A 104 -14.55 -8.30 21.12
N THR A 105 -13.88 -9.18 20.36
CA THR A 105 -14.44 -10.46 19.91
C THR A 105 -13.96 -11.66 20.74
N VAL A 106 -13.14 -11.47 21.79
CA VAL A 106 -12.46 -12.56 22.49
C VAL A 106 -13.39 -13.60 23.15
N PHE A 107 -14.62 -13.22 23.50
CA PHE A 107 -15.63 -14.14 24.04
C PHE A 107 -16.22 -15.09 22.98
N GLY A 108 -16.01 -14.79 21.69
CA GLY A 108 -16.35 -15.64 20.56
C GLY A 108 -15.22 -16.59 20.15
N MET A 109 -14.09 -16.57 20.87
CA MET A 109 -12.97 -17.48 20.60
C MET A 109 -13.38 -18.92 20.85
N THR A 110 -13.30 -19.76 19.81
CA THR A 110 -13.68 -21.19 19.89
C THR A 110 -12.52 -22.14 19.64
N TYR A 111 -11.37 -21.64 19.18
CA TYR A 111 -10.11 -22.38 19.10
C TYR A 111 -8.93 -21.40 19.05
N ALA A 112 -7.73 -21.92 19.18
CA ALA A 112 -6.48 -21.17 19.00
C ALA A 112 -5.58 -21.89 17.98
N VAL A 113 -4.71 -21.13 17.32
CA VAL A 113 -3.79 -21.68 16.32
C VAL A 113 -2.36 -21.25 16.58
N LEU A 114 -1.46 -22.22 16.57
CA LEU A 114 -0.02 -22.06 16.74
C LEU A 114 0.70 -22.25 15.41
N ALA A 115 1.75 -21.49 15.17
CA ALA A 115 2.58 -21.65 13.98
C ALA A 115 3.37 -22.97 14.02
N PRO A 116 3.52 -23.69 12.89
CA PRO A 116 4.37 -24.88 12.78
C PRO A 116 5.83 -24.66 13.18
N ASP A 117 6.30 -23.42 13.07
CA ASP A 117 7.65 -22.98 13.38
C ASP A 117 7.77 -22.24 14.73
N HIS A 118 6.72 -22.27 15.56
CA HIS A 118 6.74 -21.71 16.91
C HIS A 118 7.76 -22.46 17.81
N SER A 119 8.52 -21.73 18.63
CA SER A 119 9.59 -22.29 19.47
C SER A 119 9.12 -23.42 20.39
N ASP A 120 7.90 -23.29 20.90
CA ASP A 120 7.32 -24.22 21.86
C ASP A 120 6.31 -25.21 21.25
N VAL A 121 6.17 -25.28 19.92
CA VAL A 121 5.14 -26.12 19.25
C VAL A 121 5.11 -27.56 19.76
N GLU A 122 6.28 -28.17 19.96
CA GLU A 122 6.43 -29.54 20.46
C GLU A 122 5.86 -29.73 21.88
N LYS A 123 5.92 -28.70 22.73
CA LYS A 123 5.43 -28.76 24.13
C LYS A 123 3.91 -28.80 24.21
N PHE A 124 3.22 -28.42 23.14
CA PHE A 124 1.76 -28.40 23.07
C PHE A 124 1.19 -29.62 22.34
N ILE A 125 2.02 -30.55 21.85
CA ILE A 125 1.56 -31.74 21.15
C ILE A 125 1.45 -32.91 22.14
N THR A 126 0.27 -33.53 22.17
CA THR A 126 0.06 -34.76 22.96
C THR A 126 0.79 -35.96 22.35
N PRO A 127 1.19 -36.97 23.13
CA PRO A 127 1.86 -38.16 22.61
C PRO A 127 1.09 -38.85 21.48
N GLU A 128 -0.24 -38.87 21.55
CA GLU A 128 -1.12 -39.50 20.57
C GLU A 128 -1.16 -38.75 19.23
N GLN A 129 -0.96 -37.43 19.24
CA GLN A 129 -0.98 -36.59 18.02
C GLN A 129 0.40 -36.35 17.42
N LYS A 130 1.47 -36.80 18.10
CA LYS A 130 2.85 -36.49 17.73
C LYS A 130 3.20 -36.82 16.27
N GLU A 131 2.84 -38.01 15.80
CA GLU A 131 3.16 -38.46 14.44
C GLU A 131 2.49 -37.59 13.37
N ILE A 132 1.21 -37.28 13.56
CA ILE A 132 0.41 -36.51 12.59
C ILE A 132 0.87 -35.03 12.60
N CYS A 133 1.07 -34.45 13.79
CA CYS A 133 1.56 -33.08 13.92
C CYS A 133 2.96 -32.90 13.34
N GLN A 134 3.89 -33.83 13.61
CA GLN A 134 5.26 -33.75 13.08
C GLN A 134 5.25 -33.78 11.55
N LYS A 135 4.47 -34.69 10.95
CA LYS A 135 4.32 -34.75 9.49
C LYS A 135 3.84 -33.42 8.91
N TYR A 136 2.81 -32.83 9.53
CA TYR A 136 2.27 -31.54 9.09
C TYR A 136 3.29 -30.40 9.23
N ILE A 137 4.03 -30.36 10.35
CA ILE A 137 5.08 -29.37 10.59
C ILE A 137 6.17 -29.47 9.52
N ASP A 138 6.61 -30.69 9.19
CA ASP A 138 7.66 -30.91 8.20
C ASP A 138 7.20 -30.52 6.80
N GLU A 139 5.95 -30.80 6.43
CA GLU A 139 5.33 -30.34 5.18
C GLU A 139 5.22 -28.81 5.12
N ALA A 140 4.82 -28.17 6.22
CA ALA A 140 4.68 -26.72 6.30
C ALA A 140 6.03 -25.99 6.17
N LYS A 141 7.12 -26.55 6.73
CA LYS A 141 8.49 -26.00 6.63
C LYS A 141 9.04 -25.99 5.20
N GLN A 142 8.46 -26.77 4.29
CA GLN A 142 8.82 -26.78 2.86
C GLN A 142 8.14 -25.64 2.07
N LYS A 143 7.19 -24.92 2.67
CA LYS A 143 6.46 -23.81 2.03
C LYS A 143 7.05 -22.46 2.46
N SER A 144 6.96 -21.44 1.61
CA SER A 144 7.37 -20.08 1.98
C SER A 144 6.32 -19.40 2.86
N ASP A 145 6.72 -18.37 3.61
CA ASP A 145 5.78 -17.50 4.36
C ASP A 145 4.68 -16.94 3.44
N GLN A 146 5.06 -16.47 2.25
CA GLN A 146 4.12 -15.92 1.27
C GLN A 146 3.07 -16.95 0.84
N ASP A 147 3.51 -18.17 0.54
CA ASP A 147 2.60 -19.26 0.18
C ASP A 147 1.63 -19.63 1.28
N ARG A 148 2.16 -19.74 2.50
CA ARG A 148 1.38 -20.06 3.69
C ARG A 148 0.28 -19.02 3.92
N THR A 149 0.59 -17.75 3.67
CA THR A 149 -0.36 -16.65 3.88
C THR A 149 -1.24 -16.32 2.69
N ALA A 150 -0.95 -16.81 1.47
CA ALA A 150 -1.67 -16.44 0.25
C ALA A 150 -3.20 -16.63 0.36
N ASP A 151 -3.96 -15.58 0.01
CA ASP A 151 -5.42 -15.53 0.20
C ASP A 151 -6.18 -16.55 -0.68
N ASN A 152 -5.61 -16.90 -1.84
CA ASN A 152 -6.19 -17.87 -2.77
C ASN A 152 -5.92 -19.32 -2.40
N LYS A 153 -5.15 -19.59 -1.33
CA LYS A 153 -4.85 -20.96 -0.88
C LYS A 153 -5.75 -21.35 0.28
N GLU A 154 -6.22 -22.60 0.21
CA GLU A 154 -6.99 -23.21 1.27
C GLU A 154 -6.17 -23.29 2.56
N LYS A 155 -6.76 -22.85 3.67
CA LYS A 155 -6.11 -22.90 4.98
C LYS A 155 -6.19 -24.32 5.54
N THR A 156 -5.09 -24.80 6.09
CA THR A 156 -4.96 -26.17 6.61
C THR A 156 -4.46 -26.14 8.05
N GLY A 157 -4.73 -27.21 8.78
CA GLY A 157 -4.19 -27.39 10.12
C GLY A 157 -4.44 -28.79 10.68
N VAL A 158 -3.80 -29.06 11.82
CA VAL A 158 -3.88 -30.32 12.57
C VAL A 158 -4.12 -30.04 14.05
N PHE A 159 -4.99 -30.82 14.68
CA PHE A 159 -5.28 -30.70 16.10
C PHE A 159 -4.12 -31.24 16.93
N THR A 160 -3.66 -30.48 17.93
CA THR A 160 -2.52 -30.87 18.78
C THR A 160 -2.84 -31.95 19.81
N GLY A 161 -4.13 -32.21 20.05
CA GLY A 161 -4.60 -32.99 21.19
C GLY A 161 -4.69 -32.18 22.49
N SER A 162 -4.09 -31.00 22.51
CA SER A 162 -4.09 -30.09 23.65
C SER A 162 -5.16 -29.01 23.51
N TYR A 163 -5.44 -28.37 24.64
CA TYR A 163 -6.37 -27.26 24.73
C TYR A 163 -5.72 -26.14 25.53
N VAL A 164 -6.19 -24.92 25.29
CA VAL A 164 -5.79 -23.73 26.04
C VAL A 164 -7.02 -23.07 26.66
N ILE A 165 -6.79 -22.26 27.70
CA ILE A 165 -7.85 -21.55 28.41
C ILE A 165 -7.96 -20.13 27.89
N ASN A 166 -9.17 -19.72 27.53
CA ASN A 166 -9.51 -18.33 27.30
C ASN A 166 -9.53 -17.58 28.65
N PRO A 167 -8.61 -16.65 28.93
CA PRO A 167 -8.52 -16.01 30.24
C PRO A 167 -9.68 -15.04 30.52
N PHE A 168 -10.48 -14.68 29.51
CA PHE A 168 -11.60 -13.74 29.66
C PHE A 168 -12.90 -14.40 30.16
N ASN A 169 -13.06 -15.71 29.92
CA ASN A 169 -14.27 -16.45 30.30
C ASN A 169 -13.98 -17.84 30.90
N ASN A 170 -12.70 -18.23 31.03
CA ASN A 170 -12.23 -19.54 31.48
C ASN A 170 -12.71 -20.74 30.65
N GLU A 171 -13.20 -20.52 29.42
CA GLU A 171 -13.58 -21.60 28.52
C GLU A 171 -12.33 -22.31 27.96
N LYS A 172 -12.41 -23.64 27.89
CA LYS A 172 -11.36 -24.51 27.33
C LYS A 172 -11.56 -24.63 25.82
N VAL A 173 -10.58 -24.19 25.03
CA VAL A 173 -10.66 -24.22 23.56
C VAL A 173 -9.54 -25.09 22.96
N PRO A 174 -9.81 -25.85 21.87
CA PRO A 174 -8.80 -26.70 21.24
C PRO A 174 -7.68 -25.88 20.61
N LEU A 175 -6.44 -26.39 20.73
CA LEU A 175 -5.26 -25.80 20.11
C LEU A 175 -4.89 -26.55 18.83
N TRP A 176 -4.74 -25.83 17.73
CA TRP A 176 -4.39 -26.34 16.42
C TRP A 176 -3.02 -25.83 15.98
N ILE A 177 -2.37 -26.55 15.07
CA ILE A 177 -1.22 -26.07 14.31
C ILE A 177 -1.69 -25.75 12.90
N GLY A 178 -1.44 -24.53 12.43
CA GLY A 178 -1.91 -24.06 11.12
C GLY A 178 -0.82 -23.31 10.37
N ASP A 179 -0.53 -23.72 9.15
CA ASP A 179 0.56 -23.16 8.36
C ASP A 179 0.36 -21.69 8.00
N TYR A 180 -0.87 -21.20 7.95
CA TYR A 180 -1.20 -19.79 7.73
C TYR A 180 -0.82 -18.84 8.89
N VAL A 181 -0.45 -19.38 10.06
CA VAL A 181 0.14 -18.62 11.18
C VAL A 181 1.65 -18.72 11.07
N LEU A 182 2.35 -17.58 11.13
CA LEU A 182 3.81 -17.51 10.97
C LEU A 182 4.49 -17.29 12.33
N GLY A 183 5.47 -18.13 12.69
CA GLY A 183 6.21 -17.98 13.94
C GLY A 183 6.99 -16.67 14.05
N SER A 184 7.36 -16.08 12.91
CA SER A 184 8.08 -14.81 12.84
C SER A 184 7.18 -13.56 12.81
N TYR A 185 5.86 -13.69 12.96
CA TYR A 185 4.92 -12.57 12.91
C TYR A 185 4.01 -12.55 14.14
N GLY A 186 3.90 -11.38 14.78
CA GLY A 186 3.22 -11.26 16.07
C GLY A 186 3.89 -12.16 17.10
N THR A 187 3.09 -12.96 17.80
CA THR A 187 3.57 -13.92 18.80
C THR A 187 3.77 -15.34 18.23
N GLY A 188 3.48 -15.57 16.94
CA GLY A 188 3.46 -16.90 16.36
C GLY A 188 2.26 -17.76 16.79
N ALA A 189 1.28 -17.17 17.47
CA ALA A 189 -0.01 -17.78 17.78
C ALA A 189 -1.15 -16.76 17.59
N VAL A 190 -2.36 -17.25 17.30
CA VAL A 190 -3.56 -16.42 17.15
C VAL A 190 -4.73 -17.01 17.90
N MET A 191 -5.54 -16.13 18.50
CA MET A 191 -6.91 -16.49 18.88
C MET A 191 -7.75 -16.58 17.60
N ALA A 192 -8.62 -17.59 17.49
CA ALA A 192 -9.50 -17.71 16.35
C ALA A 192 -10.95 -17.44 16.74
N VAL A 193 -11.57 -16.48 16.06
CA VAL A 193 -12.95 -16.04 16.32
C VAL A 193 -13.79 -16.17 15.05
N PRO A 194 -14.30 -17.37 14.73
CA PRO A 194 -14.95 -17.66 13.45
C PRO A 194 -16.13 -16.77 13.11
N ALA A 195 -16.87 -16.29 14.10
CA ALA A 195 -18.01 -15.40 13.86
C ALA A 195 -17.60 -14.02 13.30
N HIS A 196 -16.33 -13.65 13.43
CA HIS A 196 -15.84 -12.27 13.25
C HIS A 196 -14.55 -12.14 12.41
N ASP A 197 -14.00 -13.24 11.89
CA ASP A 197 -12.87 -13.27 10.96
C ASP A 197 -13.14 -14.30 9.84
N GLU A 198 -12.92 -13.90 8.58
CA GLU A 198 -13.22 -14.73 7.39
C GLU A 198 -12.34 -15.99 7.30
N ARG A 199 -11.07 -15.89 7.69
CA ARG A 199 -10.14 -17.02 7.65
C ARG A 199 -10.48 -18.01 8.74
N ASP A 200 -10.79 -17.51 9.94
CA ASP A 200 -11.22 -18.35 11.05
C ASP A 200 -12.56 -19.02 10.75
N PHE A 201 -13.49 -18.32 10.10
CA PHE A 201 -14.76 -18.88 9.66
C PHE A 201 -14.57 -20.04 8.69
N ALA A 202 -13.74 -19.85 7.64
CA ALA A 202 -13.47 -20.89 6.65
C ALA A 202 -12.80 -22.12 7.29
N PHE A 203 -11.85 -21.90 8.19
CA PHE A 203 -11.18 -22.97 8.92
C PHE A 203 -12.15 -23.73 9.84
N ALA A 204 -12.98 -23.00 10.61
CA ALA A 204 -13.97 -23.60 11.48
C ALA A 204 -15.00 -24.44 10.72
N LYS A 205 -15.49 -23.96 9.57
CA LYS A 205 -16.40 -24.72 8.69
C LYS A 205 -15.76 -26.01 8.19
N LYS A 206 -14.50 -25.96 7.75
CA LYS A 206 -13.78 -27.12 7.23
C LYS A 206 -13.57 -28.21 8.30
N TYR A 207 -13.22 -27.81 9.52
CA TYR A 207 -12.92 -28.73 10.61
C TYR A 207 -14.09 -28.96 11.58
N ASN A 208 -15.28 -28.48 11.22
CA ASN A 208 -16.51 -28.56 12.02
C ASN A 208 -16.32 -28.07 13.47
N LEU A 209 -15.66 -26.92 13.61
CA LEU A 209 -15.44 -26.25 14.89
C LEU A 209 -16.61 -25.34 15.22
N GLU A 210 -16.79 -25.06 16.52
CA GLU A 210 -17.86 -24.20 17.00
C GLU A 210 -17.71 -22.76 16.47
N ILE A 211 -18.83 -22.11 16.17
CA ILE A 211 -18.90 -20.72 15.74
C ILE A 211 -19.80 -19.95 16.71
N LYS A 212 -19.20 -19.08 17.54
CA LYS A 212 -19.90 -18.31 18.59
C LYS A 212 -19.85 -16.82 18.27
N GLN A 213 -21.02 -16.20 18.17
CA GLN A 213 -21.13 -14.77 17.95
C GLN A 213 -20.93 -14.00 19.26
N SER A 214 -19.96 -13.09 19.29
CA SER A 214 -19.68 -12.20 20.43
C SER A 214 -19.93 -10.72 20.13
N VAL A 215 -20.11 -10.37 18.85
CA VAL A 215 -20.46 -9.02 18.40
C VAL A 215 -21.68 -9.09 17.48
N ALA A 216 -22.67 -8.26 17.77
CA ALA A 216 -23.87 -8.11 16.97
C ALA A 216 -23.90 -6.72 16.34
N ASP A 217 -24.45 -6.63 15.15
CA ASP A 217 -24.73 -5.34 14.51
C ASP A 217 -25.68 -4.50 15.37
N TYR A 218 -25.59 -3.17 15.23
CA TYR A 218 -26.41 -2.21 15.94
C TYR A 218 -27.16 -1.31 14.96
N VAL A 219 -28.46 -1.55 14.82
CA VAL A 219 -29.34 -0.81 13.93
C VAL A 219 -30.04 0.30 14.71
N LEU A 220 -29.72 1.55 14.35
CA LEU A 220 -30.44 2.73 14.82
C LEU A 220 -31.55 3.07 13.83
N PHE A 221 -32.81 2.95 14.26
CA PHE A 221 -33.95 3.31 13.42
C PHE A 221 -33.95 4.83 13.15
N LYS A 222 -34.42 5.22 11.95
CA LYS A 222 -34.45 6.60 11.46
C LYS A 222 -35.88 7.05 11.17
N GLY A 223 -36.07 8.34 10.89
CA GLY A 223 -37.37 8.88 10.51
C GLY A 223 -38.37 8.87 11.66
N VAL A 224 -39.61 8.43 11.38
CA VAL A 224 -40.70 8.40 12.37
C VAL A 224 -40.44 7.46 13.55
N ASP A 225 -39.61 6.44 13.33
CA ASP A 225 -39.19 5.45 14.34
C ASP A 225 -37.82 5.79 14.95
N ALA A 226 -37.29 6.99 14.73
CA ALA A 226 -36.06 7.43 15.39
C ALA A 226 -36.28 7.54 16.92
N PRO A 227 -35.31 7.10 17.76
CA PRO A 227 -35.42 7.22 19.20
C PRO A 227 -35.65 8.66 19.66
N ARG A 228 -36.54 8.85 20.63
CA ARG A 228 -36.90 10.18 21.17
C ARG A 228 -36.32 10.38 22.57
N LYS A 229 -35.86 11.58 22.89
CA LYS A 229 -35.18 11.85 24.19
C LYS A 229 -36.16 11.97 25.36
N ASP A 230 -37.41 12.24 25.08
CA ASP A 230 -38.49 12.56 26.04
C ASP A 230 -39.33 11.35 26.46
N VAL A 231 -39.01 10.16 25.96
CA VAL A 231 -39.76 8.93 26.27
C VAL A 231 -38.87 7.87 26.90
N GLU A 232 -39.47 7.03 27.73
CA GLU A 232 -38.80 5.91 28.39
C GLU A 232 -38.25 4.91 27.37
N THR A 233 -37.10 4.29 27.67
CA THR A 233 -36.54 3.20 26.87
C THR A 233 -36.81 1.85 27.51
N LEU A 234 -37.61 1.03 26.83
CA LEU A 234 -37.84 -0.37 27.16
C LEU A 234 -36.73 -1.25 26.55
N LYS A 235 -36.02 -2.02 27.37
CA LYS A 235 -35.08 -3.05 26.91
C LYS A 235 -35.80 -4.40 26.84
N ARG A 236 -35.68 -5.12 25.72
CA ARG A 236 -36.32 -6.43 25.55
C ARG A 236 -35.47 -7.37 24.68
N LYS A 237 -35.61 -8.68 24.90
CA LYS A 237 -35.11 -9.68 23.95
C LYS A 237 -36.22 -10.05 22.97
N THR A 238 -35.89 -10.25 21.71
CA THR A 238 -36.88 -10.60 20.67
C THR A 238 -36.43 -11.84 19.91
N ILE A 239 -37.37 -12.54 19.31
CA ILE A 239 -37.11 -13.60 18.35
C ILE A 239 -37.81 -13.29 17.04
N ASP A 240 -37.20 -13.71 15.93
CA ASP A 240 -37.77 -13.62 14.60
C ASP A 240 -37.73 -15.02 13.96
N LEU A 241 -38.69 -15.33 13.10
CA LEU A 241 -38.87 -16.67 12.53
C LEU A 241 -38.77 -16.63 11.01
N ILE A 242 -37.94 -17.51 10.48
CA ILE A 242 -37.94 -17.87 9.07
C ILE A 242 -38.72 -19.18 8.96
N ILE A 243 -39.92 -19.12 8.38
CA ILE A 243 -40.84 -20.25 8.31
C ILE A 243 -40.95 -20.72 6.85
N GLU A 244 -40.66 -22.00 6.61
CA GLU A 244 -40.75 -22.64 5.30
C GLU A 244 -41.89 -23.68 5.27
N ASN A 245 -42.67 -23.70 4.20
CA ASN A 245 -43.70 -24.73 3.96
C ASN A 245 -43.17 -25.93 3.17
N GLU A 246 -44.00 -26.96 2.99
CA GLU A 246 -43.63 -28.18 2.24
C GLU A 246 -43.28 -27.93 0.76
N LYS A 247 -43.69 -26.79 0.20
CA LYS A 247 -43.41 -26.40 -1.19
C LYS A 247 -42.08 -25.64 -1.35
N GLY A 248 -41.37 -25.36 -0.25
CA GLY A 248 -40.15 -24.56 -0.25
C GLY A 248 -40.39 -23.06 -0.38
N GLU A 249 -41.60 -22.59 -0.06
CA GLU A 249 -41.96 -21.17 0.01
C GLU A 249 -41.83 -20.68 1.46
N PHE A 250 -41.56 -19.40 1.62
CA PHE A 250 -41.31 -18.75 2.91
C PHE A 250 -42.45 -17.81 3.28
N LEU A 251 -42.81 -17.81 4.57
CA LEU A 251 -43.91 -17.02 5.11
C LEU A 251 -43.42 -15.59 5.44
N LEU A 252 -44.09 -14.60 4.88
CA LEU A 252 -44.02 -13.20 5.30
C LEU A 252 -45.38 -12.76 5.85
N LEU A 253 -45.37 -11.97 6.91
CA LEU A 253 -46.54 -11.25 7.39
C LEU A 253 -46.68 -9.93 6.65
N VAL A 254 -47.93 -9.58 6.36
CA VAL A 254 -48.32 -8.31 5.76
C VAL A 254 -49.28 -7.59 6.70
N GLU A 255 -48.87 -6.42 7.17
CA GLU A 255 -49.63 -5.55 8.06
C GLU A 255 -49.95 -4.21 7.36
N GLU A 256 -51.20 -3.77 7.45
CA GLU A 256 -51.65 -2.48 6.89
C GLU A 256 -51.72 -1.43 8.01
N HIS A 257 -50.77 -0.50 8.03
CA HIS A 257 -50.73 0.58 9.01
C HIS A 257 -51.13 1.92 8.39
N SER A 258 -51.54 2.88 9.22
CA SER A 258 -51.88 4.24 8.79
C SER A 258 -50.72 4.99 8.10
N ASN A 259 -49.48 4.52 8.28
CA ASN A 259 -48.26 5.06 7.69
C ASN A 259 -47.70 4.22 6.52
N GLY A 260 -48.40 3.16 6.08
CA GLY A 260 -48.00 2.31 4.96
C GLY A 260 -48.14 0.82 5.25
N ARG A 261 -47.91 0.01 4.20
CA ARG A 261 -47.89 -1.45 4.29
C ARG A 261 -46.53 -1.93 4.78
N HIS A 262 -46.52 -2.79 5.79
CA HIS A 262 -45.31 -3.43 6.32
C HIS A 262 -45.31 -4.91 5.94
N ILE A 263 -44.19 -5.40 5.43
CA ILE A 263 -43.98 -6.81 5.07
C ILE A 263 -42.72 -7.29 5.77
N HIS A 264 -42.84 -8.27 6.67
CA HIS A 264 -41.76 -8.70 7.55
C HIS A 264 -41.88 -10.18 7.92
N LEU A 265 -40.92 -10.64 8.72
CA LEU A 265 -40.91 -11.98 9.31
C LEU A 265 -41.83 -12.01 10.53
N VAL A 266 -42.33 -13.19 10.87
CA VAL A 266 -43.04 -13.46 12.13
C VAL A 266 -42.05 -13.25 13.28
N GLY A 267 -42.45 -12.56 14.34
CA GLY A 267 -41.50 -12.26 15.40
C GLY A 267 -42.07 -11.43 16.54
N GLY A 268 -41.65 -11.78 17.74
CA GLY A 268 -42.15 -11.15 18.94
C GLY A 268 -41.14 -11.11 20.07
N GLY A 269 -41.61 -10.66 21.22
CA GLY A 269 -40.74 -10.38 22.34
C GLY A 269 -40.75 -11.50 23.36
N ILE A 270 -39.59 -11.90 23.86
CA ILE A 270 -39.50 -12.86 24.96
C ILE A 270 -40.04 -12.20 26.24
N GLU A 271 -41.07 -12.79 26.84
CA GLU A 271 -41.64 -12.37 28.12
C GLU A 271 -40.78 -12.84 29.30
N GLU A 272 -40.92 -12.22 30.46
CA GLU A 272 -40.13 -12.54 31.63
C GLU A 272 -40.45 -13.96 32.15
N GLY A 273 -39.46 -14.86 32.06
CA GLY A 273 -39.57 -16.26 32.49
C GLY A 273 -39.68 -17.28 31.35
N ASP A 274 -39.99 -16.83 30.13
CA ASP A 274 -40.09 -17.70 28.95
C ASP A 274 -38.71 -18.04 28.37
N SER A 275 -38.55 -19.26 27.86
CA SER A 275 -37.38 -19.64 27.05
C SER A 275 -37.53 -19.22 25.58
N GLU A 276 -36.40 -19.07 24.86
CA GLU A 276 -36.41 -18.72 23.43
C GLU A 276 -37.30 -19.68 22.60
N LEU A 277 -37.27 -20.98 22.90
CA LEU A 277 -38.04 -22.00 22.18
C LEU A 277 -39.53 -21.98 22.51
N GLU A 278 -39.90 -21.62 23.74
CA GLU A 278 -41.30 -21.41 24.12
C GLU A 278 -41.87 -20.18 23.41
N THR A 279 -41.10 -19.08 23.36
CA THR A 279 -41.49 -17.88 22.61
C THR A 279 -41.62 -18.18 21.11
N VAL A 280 -40.69 -18.92 20.49
CA VAL A 280 -40.81 -19.33 19.07
C VAL A 280 -42.14 -20.03 18.81
N LYS A 281 -42.53 -20.99 19.66
CA LYS A 281 -43.80 -21.71 19.51
C LYS A 281 -45.00 -20.78 19.68
N LYS A 282 -44.94 -19.92 20.70
CA LYS A 282 -46.02 -18.98 21.04
C LYS A 282 -46.26 -17.98 19.92
N GLU A 283 -45.22 -17.26 19.49
CA GLU A 283 -45.34 -16.23 18.45
C GLU A 283 -45.76 -16.84 17.11
N LEU A 284 -45.25 -18.03 16.76
CA LEU A 284 -45.69 -18.72 15.55
C LEU A 284 -47.19 -19.04 15.60
N ILE A 285 -47.69 -19.61 16.70
CA ILE A 285 -49.10 -19.99 16.81
C ILE A 285 -50.00 -18.74 16.92
N GLU A 286 -49.60 -17.74 17.69
CA GLU A 286 -50.39 -16.51 17.89
C GLU A 286 -50.50 -15.69 16.60
N GLU A 287 -49.38 -15.47 15.90
CA GLU A 287 -49.36 -14.64 14.69
C GLU A 287 -49.86 -15.39 13.44
N THR A 288 -49.65 -16.72 13.35
CA THR A 288 -49.93 -17.48 12.12
C THR A 288 -50.99 -18.58 12.24
N GLY A 289 -51.29 -19.03 13.45
CA GLY A 289 -52.20 -20.14 13.71
C GLY A 289 -51.61 -21.53 13.44
N PHE A 290 -50.45 -21.67 12.79
CA PHE A 290 -49.88 -22.98 12.47
C PHE A 290 -49.46 -23.74 13.73
N THR A 291 -49.89 -25.01 13.83
CA THR A 291 -49.66 -25.83 15.04
C THR A 291 -48.69 -27.00 14.82
N ASP A 292 -48.52 -27.42 13.57
CA ASP A 292 -47.69 -28.56 13.20
C ASP A 292 -46.38 -28.07 12.55
N PHE A 293 -45.31 -28.01 13.31
CA PHE A 293 -44.02 -27.52 12.84
C PHE A 293 -42.82 -28.12 13.60
N GLU A 294 -41.67 -28.05 12.96
CA GLU A 294 -40.37 -28.42 13.51
C GLU A 294 -39.47 -27.18 13.59
N ILE A 295 -38.93 -26.88 14.78
CA ILE A 295 -37.89 -25.87 14.94
C ILE A 295 -36.56 -26.51 14.51
N VAL A 296 -36.07 -26.17 13.31
CA VAL A 296 -34.92 -26.83 12.70
C VAL A 296 -33.61 -26.40 13.37
N LYS A 297 -33.38 -25.08 13.47
CA LYS A 297 -32.19 -24.52 14.13
C LYS A 297 -32.38 -23.06 14.49
N ALA A 298 -31.66 -22.59 15.52
CA ALA A 298 -31.34 -21.17 15.61
C ALA A 298 -30.40 -20.81 14.46
N VAL A 299 -30.69 -19.72 13.75
CA VAL A 299 -29.86 -19.28 12.63
C VAL A 299 -28.50 -18.83 13.20
N PRO A 300 -27.37 -19.40 12.75
CA PRO A 300 -26.06 -18.96 13.21
C PRO A 300 -25.83 -17.47 12.90
N LEU A 301 -25.11 -16.78 13.78
CA LEU A 301 -24.68 -15.37 13.58
C LEU A 301 -25.81 -14.34 13.43
N SER A 302 -27.02 -14.69 13.90
CA SER A 302 -28.22 -13.86 13.74
C SER A 302 -28.47 -12.87 14.88
N TYR A 303 -27.61 -12.77 15.91
CA TYR A 303 -27.85 -11.77 16.96
C TYR A 303 -27.73 -10.36 16.38
N ARG A 304 -28.69 -9.50 16.71
CA ARG A 304 -28.77 -8.11 16.24
C ARG A 304 -29.36 -7.21 17.32
N TYR A 305 -28.79 -6.02 17.48
CA TYR A 305 -29.40 -4.97 18.29
C TYR A 305 -30.21 -4.02 17.42
N GLY A 306 -31.40 -3.65 17.88
CA GLY A 306 -32.23 -2.60 17.29
C GLY A 306 -32.56 -1.53 18.31
N PHE A 307 -32.51 -0.25 17.95
CA PHE A 307 -32.94 0.85 18.82
C PHE A 307 -33.79 1.88 18.07
N GLY A 308 -35.08 1.93 18.42
CA GLY A 308 -36.05 2.76 17.73
C GLY A 308 -37.23 3.16 18.62
N TYR A 309 -38.00 4.14 18.20
CA TYR A 309 -39.24 4.56 18.83
C TYR A 309 -40.42 3.72 18.33
N ARG A 310 -41.31 3.30 19.23
CA ARG A 310 -42.55 2.58 18.87
C ARG A 310 -43.75 3.46 19.16
N ALA A 311 -44.39 3.96 18.09
CA ALA A 311 -45.54 4.86 18.18
C ALA A 311 -46.69 4.29 19.02
N ASN A 312 -47.02 3.01 18.81
CA ASN A 312 -48.14 2.34 19.49
C ASN A 312 -47.95 2.23 21.02
N LYS A 313 -46.69 2.26 21.50
CA LYS A 313 -46.34 2.13 22.91
C LYS A 313 -45.91 3.45 23.55
N ASN A 314 -45.69 4.49 22.75
CA ASN A 314 -45.09 5.76 23.16
C ASN A 314 -43.80 5.59 24.00
N LYS A 315 -42.93 4.67 23.56
CA LYS A 315 -41.64 4.36 24.21
C LYS A 315 -40.57 4.13 23.16
N ASN A 316 -39.32 4.40 23.53
CA ASN A 316 -38.19 3.82 22.80
C ASN A 316 -38.10 2.34 23.16
N GLN A 317 -37.65 1.53 22.21
CA GLN A 317 -37.42 0.12 22.39
C GLN A 317 -36.01 -0.23 21.94
N ALA A 318 -35.23 -0.80 22.85
CA ALA A 318 -33.92 -1.37 22.58
C ALA A 318 -34.06 -2.90 22.62
N CYS A 319 -33.97 -3.53 21.45
CA CYS A 319 -34.11 -4.97 21.30
C CYS A 319 -32.76 -5.65 21.08
N LEU A 320 -32.59 -6.84 21.64
CA LEU A 320 -31.61 -7.83 21.18
C LEU A 320 -32.38 -9.01 20.59
N GLY A 321 -32.33 -9.14 19.27
CA GLY A 321 -33.05 -10.15 18.50
C GLY A 321 -32.18 -11.35 18.12
N ARG A 322 -32.81 -12.50 17.90
CA ARG A 322 -32.21 -13.71 17.32
C ARG A 322 -33.22 -14.42 16.41
N VAL A 323 -32.75 -15.09 15.36
CA VAL A 323 -33.60 -15.73 14.36
C VAL A 323 -33.62 -17.24 14.53
N PHE A 324 -34.79 -17.84 14.33
CA PHE A 324 -35.00 -19.28 14.26
C PHE A 324 -35.54 -19.69 12.90
N TYR A 325 -35.05 -20.82 12.39
CA TYR A 325 -35.56 -21.45 11.18
C TYR A 325 -36.52 -22.57 11.55
N VAL A 326 -37.73 -22.50 11.02
CA VAL A 326 -38.84 -23.39 11.32
C VAL A 326 -39.39 -23.96 10.00
N LYS A 327 -39.73 -25.24 10.02
CA LYS A 327 -40.44 -25.89 8.91
C LYS A 327 -41.83 -26.30 9.35
N LEU A 328 -42.84 -25.96 8.56
CA LEU A 328 -44.18 -26.50 8.75
C LEU A 328 -44.21 -27.96 8.29
N THR A 329 -44.89 -28.80 9.06
CA THR A 329 -45.10 -30.22 8.74
C THR A 329 -46.53 -30.52 8.26
N SER A 330 -47.42 -29.52 8.33
CA SER A 330 -48.76 -29.54 7.75
C SER A 330 -49.31 -28.12 7.64
N ASP A 331 -50.43 -27.95 6.92
CA ASP A 331 -51.14 -26.67 6.82
C ASP A 331 -52.19 -26.48 7.95
N ASN A 332 -52.13 -27.26 9.03
CA ASN A 332 -53.12 -27.18 10.12
C ASN A 332 -52.98 -25.87 10.92
N GLN A 333 -54.07 -25.11 10.97
CA GLN A 333 -54.16 -23.85 11.71
C GLN A 333 -55.26 -23.87 12.78
N ILE A 334 -55.02 -23.13 13.86
CA ILE A 334 -56.01 -22.74 14.87
C ILE A 334 -56.28 -21.24 14.79
N LYS A 335 -57.30 -20.77 15.54
CA LYS A 335 -57.65 -19.35 15.60
C LYS A 335 -56.44 -18.51 16.02
N SER A 336 -56.11 -17.51 15.22
CA SER A 336 -54.91 -16.66 15.34
C SER A 336 -55.22 -15.18 15.07
N GLU A 337 -54.20 -14.32 15.15
CA GLU A 337 -54.32 -12.91 14.80
C GLU A 337 -54.70 -12.66 13.32
N ILE A 338 -54.43 -13.63 12.44
CA ILE A 338 -54.91 -13.60 11.04
C ILE A 338 -56.44 -13.68 11.00
N ASP A 339 -57.05 -14.54 11.82
CA ASP A 339 -58.51 -14.67 11.90
C ASP A 339 -59.17 -13.44 12.53
N GLU A 340 -58.41 -12.67 13.30
CA GLU A 340 -58.83 -11.38 13.87
C GLU A 340 -58.58 -10.19 12.92
N GLY A 341 -58.02 -10.47 11.74
CA GLY A 341 -57.75 -9.47 10.69
C GLY A 341 -56.59 -8.54 11.01
N MET A 342 -55.76 -8.87 12.00
CA MET A 342 -54.59 -8.06 12.35
C MET A 342 -53.46 -8.25 11.34
N HIS A 343 -53.21 -9.49 10.91
CA HIS A 343 -52.17 -9.84 9.95
C HIS A 343 -52.72 -10.57 8.71
N SER A 344 -51.95 -10.61 7.63
CA SER A 344 -52.20 -11.50 6.50
C SER A 344 -50.91 -12.22 6.05
N ILE A 345 -51.03 -13.46 5.59
CA ILE A 345 -49.89 -14.27 5.15
C ILE A 345 -49.62 -14.06 3.66
N LYS A 346 -48.34 -13.89 3.33
CA LYS A 346 -47.82 -13.96 1.96
C LYS A 346 -46.76 -15.07 1.87
N TRP A 347 -47.04 -16.08 1.04
CA TRP A 347 -46.04 -17.10 0.68
C TRP A 347 -45.17 -16.59 -0.46
N VAL A 348 -43.86 -16.65 -0.28
CA VAL A 348 -42.88 -16.07 -1.20
C VAL A 348 -41.81 -17.09 -1.53
N LYS A 349 -41.41 -17.18 -2.80
CA LYS A 349 -40.29 -18.04 -3.21
C LYS A 349 -38.99 -17.51 -2.64
N LYS A 350 -38.04 -18.41 -2.37
CA LYS A 350 -36.74 -18.09 -1.75
C LYS A 350 -36.02 -16.89 -2.40
N GLU A 351 -36.01 -16.82 -3.73
CA GLU A 351 -35.38 -15.75 -4.51
C GLU A 351 -36.03 -14.37 -4.33
N ASP A 352 -37.31 -14.33 -3.96
CA ASP A 352 -38.12 -13.10 -3.89
C ASP A 352 -38.25 -12.54 -2.46
N VAL A 353 -38.00 -13.36 -1.43
CA VAL A 353 -38.19 -12.99 -0.01
C VAL A 353 -37.51 -11.67 0.35
N PHE A 354 -36.26 -11.47 -0.08
CA PHE A 354 -35.50 -10.26 0.21
C PHE A 354 -36.18 -9.00 -0.35
N ASN A 355 -36.62 -9.05 -1.60
CA ASN A 355 -37.19 -7.90 -2.30
C ASN A 355 -38.61 -7.56 -1.83
N GLU A 356 -39.30 -8.54 -1.25
CA GLU A 356 -40.68 -8.39 -0.79
C GLU A 356 -40.79 -7.80 0.62
N MET A 357 -39.78 -7.97 1.47
CA MET A 357 -39.79 -7.37 2.81
C MET A 357 -39.58 -5.86 2.75
N THR A 358 -40.31 -5.12 3.58
CA THR A 358 -40.16 -3.67 3.72
C THR A 358 -39.25 -3.27 4.88
N TRP A 359 -38.94 -4.19 5.79
CA TRP A 359 -38.06 -3.94 6.93
C TRP A 359 -36.62 -4.30 6.60
N ASN A 360 -35.74 -3.30 6.48
CA ASN A 360 -34.31 -3.49 6.22
C ASN A 360 -33.64 -4.43 7.24
N LEU A 361 -34.05 -4.36 8.51
CA LEU A 361 -33.54 -5.28 9.53
C LEU A 361 -33.83 -6.75 9.17
N HIS A 362 -35.03 -7.06 8.67
CA HIS A 362 -35.41 -8.42 8.33
C HIS A 362 -34.78 -8.88 7.01
N GLN A 363 -34.56 -7.95 6.07
CA GLN A 363 -33.72 -8.17 4.89
C GLN A 363 -32.30 -8.62 5.27
N ASP A 364 -31.69 -7.97 6.26
CA ASP A 364 -30.36 -8.36 6.76
C ASP A 364 -30.39 -9.72 7.47
N LEU A 365 -31.43 -10.00 8.26
CA LEU A 365 -31.63 -11.31 8.90
C LEU A 365 -31.78 -12.44 7.87
N TRP A 366 -32.53 -12.20 6.80
CA TRP A 366 -32.64 -13.12 5.68
C TRP A 366 -31.29 -13.37 4.99
N ASN A 367 -30.51 -12.32 4.75
CA ASN A 367 -29.16 -12.46 4.20
C ASN A 367 -28.25 -13.29 5.10
N CYS A 368 -28.38 -13.19 6.43
CA CYS A 368 -27.62 -14.04 7.36
C CYS A 368 -27.98 -15.51 7.19
N PHE A 369 -29.27 -15.83 7.04
CA PHE A 369 -29.75 -17.19 6.82
C PHE A 369 -29.26 -17.78 5.48
N ILE A 370 -29.22 -16.97 4.42
CA ILE A 370 -28.86 -17.44 3.08
C ILE A 370 -27.34 -17.53 2.86
N SER A 371 -26.59 -16.55 3.35
CA SER A 371 -25.17 -16.40 3.00
C SER A 371 -24.21 -17.08 3.99
N GLU A 372 -24.65 -17.32 5.23
CA GLU A 372 -23.83 -17.82 6.34
C GLU A 372 -22.43 -17.14 6.38
N LYS A 373 -22.36 -15.81 6.27
CA LYS A 373 -21.09 -15.07 6.33
C LYS A 373 -20.75 -14.59 7.74
N PRO A 374 -19.45 -14.52 8.11
CA PRO A 374 -19.03 -13.93 9.38
C PRO A 374 -19.31 -12.42 9.43
N PHE A 375 -19.56 -11.90 10.63
CA PHE A 375 -19.76 -10.47 10.88
C PHE A 375 -18.43 -9.81 11.26
N THR A 376 -17.78 -9.18 10.29
CA THR A 376 -16.40 -8.66 10.46
C THR A 376 -16.34 -7.20 10.91
N THR A 377 -17.46 -6.47 10.93
CA THR A 377 -17.49 -5.06 11.31
C THR A 377 -17.53 -4.85 12.83
N LEU A 378 -17.44 -3.58 13.27
CA LEU A 378 -17.65 -3.20 14.66
C LEU A 378 -19.14 -3.18 14.97
N GLY A 379 -19.51 -3.45 16.23
CA GLY A 379 -20.90 -3.50 16.66
C GLY A 379 -21.05 -3.36 18.16
N LYS A 380 -22.01 -4.08 18.74
CA LYS A 380 -22.20 -4.20 20.18
C LYS A 380 -22.01 -5.63 20.64
N LEU A 381 -21.39 -5.81 21.81
CA LEU A 381 -21.09 -7.12 22.35
C LEU A 381 -22.37 -7.87 22.74
N VAL A 382 -22.37 -9.18 22.47
CA VAL A 382 -23.39 -10.16 22.86
C VAL A 382 -22.67 -11.40 23.37
N ASN A 383 -23.28 -12.17 24.27
CA ASN A 383 -22.66 -13.40 24.78
C ASN A 383 -21.25 -13.18 25.40
N SER A 384 -20.99 -11.99 25.95
CA SER A 384 -19.68 -11.56 26.44
C SER A 384 -19.66 -11.27 27.95
N GLY A 385 -20.46 -12.01 28.73
CA GLY A 385 -20.57 -11.82 30.18
C GLY A 385 -20.95 -10.38 30.57
N GLU A 386 -20.21 -9.80 31.51
CA GLU A 386 -20.41 -8.42 31.99
C GLU A 386 -20.13 -7.34 30.93
N PHE A 387 -19.43 -7.69 29.84
CA PHE A 387 -19.11 -6.77 28.74
C PHE A 387 -20.23 -6.71 27.69
N SER A 388 -21.28 -7.55 27.81
CA SER A 388 -22.40 -7.55 26.88
C SER A 388 -23.12 -6.19 26.84
N GLY A 389 -23.42 -5.69 25.65
CA GLY A 389 -24.11 -4.41 25.42
C GLY A 389 -23.19 -3.20 25.23
N LEU A 390 -21.89 -3.32 25.54
CA LEU A 390 -20.88 -2.32 25.19
C LEU A 390 -20.72 -2.25 23.67
N SER A 391 -20.36 -1.07 23.15
CA SER A 391 -19.84 -0.98 21.77
C SER A 391 -18.47 -1.66 21.66
N SER A 392 -18.09 -2.12 20.47
CA SER A 392 -16.76 -2.70 20.23
C SER A 392 -15.63 -1.77 20.68
N GLN A 393 -15.76 -0.45 20.49
CA GLN A 393 -14.73 0.53 20.91
C GLN A 393 -14.58 0.58 22.44
N GLU A 394 -15.69 0.74 23.17
CA GLU A 394 -15.68 0.72 24.64
C GLU A 394 -15.19 -0.63 25.19
N ALA A 395 -15.54 -1.72 24.50
CA ALA A 395 -15.12 -3.06 24.90
C ALA A 395 -13.62 -3.29 24.66
N GLN A 396 -13.04 -2.76 23.57
CA GLN A 396 -11.61 -2.86 23.31
C GLN A 396 -10.79 -2.25 24.44
N GLU A 397 -11.16 -1.06 24.89
CA GLU A 397 -10.53 -0.39 26.03
C GLU A 397 -10.69 -1.22 27.32
N LYS A 398 -11.94 -1.53 27.70
CA LYS A 398 -12.23 -2.22 28.98
C LYS A 398 -11.67 -3.63 29.06
N LEU A 399 -11.68 -4.39 27.96
CA LEU A 399 -11.11 -5.74 27.94
C LEU A 399 -9.58 -5.70 28.01
N THR A 400 -8.96 -4.71 27.39
CA THR A 400 -7.50 -4.52 27.50
C THR A 400 -7.13 -4.15 28.94
N GLU A 401 -7.83 -3.20 29.56
CA GLU A 401 -7.65 -2.85 30.98
C GLU A 401 -7.92 -4.04 31.90
N PHE A 402 -8.92 -4.86 31.58
CA PHE A 402 -9.20 -6.09 32.31
C PHE A 402 -8.03 -7.08 32.24
N ALA A 403 -7.44 -7.28 31.06
CA ALA A 403 -6.26 -8.13 30.90
C ALA A 403 -5.04 -7.61 31.68
N GLU A 404 -4.81 -6.28 31.67
CA GLU A 404 -3.73 -5.62 32.41
C GLU A 404 -3.91 -5.78 33.92
N LYS A 405 -5.11 -5.47 34.42
CA LYS A 405 -5.44 -5.54 35.84
C LYS A 405 -5.30 -6.95 36.40
N ASN A 406 -5.61 -7.97 35.60
CA ASN A 406 -5.52 -9.37 36.00
C ASN A 406 -4.16 -10.01 35.66
N GLY A 407 -3.22 -9.25 35.08
CA GLY A 407 -1.83 -9.67 34.90
C GLY A 407 -1.59 -10.76 33.85
N PHE A 408 -2.52 -10.94 32.90
CA PHE A 408 -2.37 -11.92 31.83
C PHE A 408 -2.25 -11.30 30.43
N GLY A 409 -2.32 -9.98 30.30
CA GLY A 409 -2.15 -9.30 29.01
C GLY A 409 -2.18 -7.78 29.12
N GLY A 410 -2.18 -7.09 27.98
CA GLY A 410 -2.33 -5.64 27.93
C GLY A 410 -2.10 -5.01 26.57
N LYS A 411 -2.07 -3.67 26.54
CA LYS A 411 -1.91 -2.91 25.30
C LYS A 411 -0.56 -3.23 24.64
N LYS A 412 -0.62 -3.53 23.35
CA LYS A 412 0.56 -3.79 22.52
C LYS A 412 0.45 -3.07 21.18
N ILE A 413 1.56 -2.48 20.75
CA ILE A 413 1.72 -1.97 19.39
C ILE A 413 2.52 -3.02 18.60
N ASN A 414 2.04 -3.35 17.41
CA ASN A 414 2.68 -4.30 16.52
C ASN A 414 2.82 -3.70 15.11
N TYR A 415 3.89 -4.07 14.41
CA TYR A 415 4.18 -3.58 13.06
C TYR A 415 4.28 -4.75 12.08
N LYS A 416 3.79 -4.54 10.86
CA LYS A 416 4.06 -5.44 9.73
C LYS A 416 5.52 -5.36 9.28
N LEU A 417 6.15 -4.19 9.45
CA LEU A 417 7.56 -3.97 9.17
C LEU A 417 8.42 -4.97 9.94
N ARG A 418 9.33 -5.63 9.23
CA ARG A 418 10.38 -6.46 9.82
C ARG A 418 11.70 -5.71 9.79
N ASP A 419 12.61 -6.12 10.67
CA ASP A 419 13.98 -5.63 10.60
C ASP A 419 14.65 -6.04 9.29
N TRP A 420 15.56 -5.18 8.82
CA TRP A 420 16.10 -5.28 7.48
C TRP A 420 17.30 -6.23 7.42
N LEU A 421 17.10 -7.38 6.78
CA LEU A 421 18.18 -8.33 6.46
C LEU A 421 19.18 -7.68 5.50
N PHE A 422 20.35 -7.34 6.04
CA PHE A 422 21.33 -6.47 5.40
C PHE A 422 22.45 -7.26 4.72
N SER A 423 22.98 -8.32 5.33
CA SER A 423 24.08 -9.10 4.73
C SER A 423 23.69 -9.88 3.47
N ARG A 424 24.67 -10.11 2.59
CA ARG A 424 24.56 -10.95 1.40
C ARG A 424 25.74 -11.92 1.31
N GLN A 425 25.45 -13.17 0.95
CA GLN A 425 26.46 -14.20 0.65
C GLN A 425 26.90 -14.08 -0.81
N ARG A 426 27.44 -12.91 -1.18
CA ARG A 426 27.86 -12.55 -2.53
C ARG A 426 29.24 -11.90 -2.48
N TYR A 427 29.95 -11.95 -3.60
CA TYR A 427 31.24 -11.27 -3.74
C TYR A 427 31.06 -9.78 -4.04
N TRP A 428 30.18 -9.44 -5.00
CA TRP A 428 30.03 -8.07 -5.51
C TRP A 428 29.09 -7.23 -4.62
N GLY A 429 29.64 -6.70 -3.53
CA GLY A 429 29.01 -5.74 -2.63
C GLY A 429 30.05 -5.19 -1.66
N GLU A 430 29.73 -4.10 -0.95
CA GLU A 430 30.68 -3.51 0.00
C GLU A 430 30.99 -4.49 1.13
N PRO A 431 32.28 -4.77 1.46
CA PRO A 431 32.62 -5.63 2.58
C PRO A 431 32.08 -5.05 3.90
N ILE A 432 31.46 -5.90 4.72
CA ILE A 432 31.04 -5.49 6.06
C ILE A 432 32.30 -5.35 6.93
N PRO A 433 32.59 -4.17 7.50
CA PRO A 433 33.90 -3.88 8.10
C PRO A 433 34.03 -4.43 9.52
N LEU A 434 33.96 -5.76 9.67
CA LEU A 434 33.94 -6.45 10.95
C LEU A 434 34.96 -7.59 11.01
N ILE A 435 35.54 -7.80 12.20
CA ILE A 435 36.48 -8.89 12.47
C ILE A 435 35.98 -9.75 13.64
N HIS A 436 35.87 -11.05 13.41
CA HIS A 436 35.51 -12.09 14.37
C HIS A 436 36.77 -12.60 15.09
N LEU A 437 36.81 -12.59 16.43
CA LEU A 437 37.96 -13.06 17.22
C LEU A 437 37.76 -14.50 17.71
N ASP A 438 38.79 -15.33 17.59
CA ASP A 438 38.73 -16.76 17.95
C ASP A 438 39.62 -17.07 19.16
N THR A 439 39.16 -16.77 20.39
CA THR A 439 39.83 -17.23 21.62
C THR A 439 38.85 -17.52 22.76
N ALA A 440 39.07 -18.63 23.49
CA ALA A 440 38.28 -19.06 24.64
C ALA A 440 38.35 -18.07 25.84
N ASP A 441 39.37 -17.22 25.89
CA ASP A 441 39.53 -16.19 26.93
C ASP A 441 38.70 -14.93 26.65
N VAL A 442 38.34 -14.64 25.38
CA VAL A 442 37.42 -13.54 25.02
C VAL A 442 35.99 -13.84 25.49
N ARG A 443 35.57 -15.11 25.51
CA ARG A 443 34.26 -15.55 26.02
C ARG A 443 34.09 -15.35 27.53
N LYS A 444 35.18 -15.10 28.27
CA LYS A 444 35.18 -14.83 29.72
C LYS A 444 35.21 -13.33 30.04
N LEU A 445 35.27 -12.46 29.02
CA LEU A 445 35.19 -11.02 29.21
C LEU A 445 33.75 -10.61 29.53
N PRO A 446 33.53 -9.62 30.41
CA PRO A 446 32.18 -9.14 30.73
C PRO A 446 31.47 -8.62 29.47
N ARG A 447 30.25 -9.10 29.22
CA ARG A 447 29.36 -8.56 28.19
C ARG A 447 28.83 -7.18 28.63
N ILE A 448 28.48 -6.34 27.66
CA ILE A 448 27.91 -5.01 27.93
C ILE A 448 26.42 -5.12 27.61
N GLU A 449 25.58 -5.18 28.63
CA GLU A 449 24.14 -5.43 28.45
C GLU A 449 23.33 -4.13 28.40
N SER A 450 23.88 -3.00 28.89
CA SER A 450 23.32 -1.65 28.69
C SER A 450 24.39 -0.56 28.69
N LEU A 451 24.07 0.59 28.08
CA LEU A 451 24.96 1.77 28.05
C LEU A 451 25.08 2.41 29.45
N ASP A 452 24.05 2.25 30.29
CA ASP A 452 23.93 2.85 31.61
C ASP A 452 24.80 2.14 32.66
N GLU A 453 24.95 0.81 32.56
CA GLU A 453 25.79 0.00 33.48
C GLU A 453 27.29 0.32 33.42
N LYS A 454 27.78 0.93 32.34
CA LYS A 454 29.22 1.17 32.15
C LYS A 454 29.69 2.60 32.38
N MET A 455 28.79 3.47 32.82
CA MET A 455 29.14 4.81 33.30
C MET A 455 29.87 4.79 34.67
N GLU A 456 29.83 3.69 35.43
CA GLU A 456 30.43 3.63 36.78
C GLU A 456 31.86 3.05 36.87
N GLU A 457 32.36 2.32 35.86
CA GLU A 457 33.63 1.54 36.00
C GLU A 457 34.82 1.97 35.11
N ASN A 458 34.86 3.21 34.60
CA ASN A 458 36.06 3.78 33.94
C ASN A 458 36.59 2.99 32.71
N MET A 459 35.71 2.45 31.85
CA MET A 459 36.12 1.80 30.59
C MET A 459 35.20 2.18 29.42
N ALA A 460 35.55 3.24 28.69
CA ALA A 460 35.12 3.50 27.31
C ALA A 460 36.17 4.36 26.58
N TYR A 461 36.20 4.34 25.23
CA TYR A 461 35.84 5.49 24.40
C TYR A 461 35.71 5.08 22.91
N VAL A 462 34.51 5.23 22.35
CA VAL A 462 34.31 6.03 21.12
C VAL A 462 33.70 7.35 21.61
N LEU A 463 34.26 8.46 21.15
CA LEU A 463 33.97 9.80 21.67
C LEU A 463 32.77 10.44 20.94
N LYS A 464 31.93 11.15 21.69
CA LYS A 464 31.20 12.34 21.25
C LYS A 464 31.48 13.46 22.25
N SER A 465 31.87 14.64 21.78
CA SER A 465 32.09 15.85 22.59
C SER A 465 30.78 16.62 22.85
N GLU A 466 30.87 17.60 23.75
CA GLU A 466 29.78 18.39 24.33
C GLU A 466 29.07 19.32 23.35
N LYS A 467 27.79 19.60 23.62
CA LYS A 467 27.10 20.79 23.11
C LYS A 467 27.66 22.05 23.80
N THR A 468 28.28 22.93 23.01
CA THR A 468 28.22 24.39 23.23
C THR A 468 27.41 25.02 22.09
N GLU A 469 26.78 26.18 22.32
CA GLU A 469 25.79 26.81 21.42
C GLU A 469 26.28 27.23 20.01
N LYS A 470 27.48 26.83 19.55
CA LYS A 470 27.92 27.03 18.17
C LYS A 470 28.76 25.83 17.68
N SER A 471 28.37 25.36 16.49
CA SER A 471 29.06 24.48 15.52
C SER A 471 29.43 23.04 15.92
N ASP A 472 28.81 22.13 15.16
CA ASP A 472 29.05 20.69 14.99
C ASP A 472 30.40 20.30 14.36
N GLU A 473 30.83 19.07 14.68
CA GLU A 473 31.56 18.17 13.77
C GLU A 473 31.54 16.74 14.34
N ARG A 474 31.17 15.74 13.53
CA ARG A 474 31.30 14.31 13.86
C ARG A 474 31.96 13.59 12.70
N THR A 475 33.18 13.11 12.93
CA THR A 475 33.86 12.15 12.04
C THR A 475 34.30 10.95 12.87
N LEU A 476 33.94 9.75 12.40
CA LEU A 476 34.29 8.47 13.03
C LEU A 476 35.42 7.83 12.24
N CYS A 477 36.64 7.99 12.75
CA CYS A 477 37.76 7.02 12.82
C CYS A 477 39.08 7.80 12.76
N SER A 478 39.65 8.17 13.91
CA SER A 478 41.04 8.63 13.97
C SER A 478 41.94 7.54 14.55
N LYS A 479 43.09 7.33 13.91
CA LYS A 479 44.17 6.44 14.35
C LYS A 479 44.53 6.74 15.81
N GLY A 480 44.21 5.82 16.72
CA GLY A 480 44.53 5.92 18.14
C GLY A 480 45.92 5.36 18.51
N LYS A 481 46.50 5.89 19.60
CA LYS A 481 47.78 5.44 20.19
C LYS A 481 47.70 4.03 20.79
N GLU A 482 48.86 3.36 20.87
CA GLU A 482 49.10 2.03 21.48
C GLU A 482 48.43 1.86 22.85
N LYS A 483 47.64 0.79 23.03
CA LYS A 483 47.10 0.35 24.34
C LYS A 483 47.36 -1.14 24.55
N SER A 484 47.63 -1.56 25.79
CA SER A 484 47.86 -2.98 26.11
C SER A 484 46.57 -3.65 26.63
N LEU A 485 46.20 -4.80 26.05
CA LEU A 485 45.15 -5.68 26.55
C LEU A 485 45.68 -6.47 27.75
N VAL A 486 45.05 -6.31 28.90
CA VAL A 486 45.41 -7.00 30.14
C VAL A 486 44.23 -7.82 30.63
N ILE A 487 44.43 -9.12 30.86
CA ILE A 487 43.43 -10.03 31.44
C ILE A 487 44.04 -10.65 32.70
N ASN A 488 43.34 -10.57 33.83
CA ASN A 488 43.79 -11.11 35.13
C ASN A 488 45.23 -10.68 35.52
N GLY A 489 45.59 -9.43 35.23
CA GLY A 489 46.92 -8.87 35.53
C GLY A 489 48.04 -9.26 34.55
N LYS A 490 47.75 -10.04 33.50
CA LYS A 490 48.72 -10.42 32.46
C LYS A 490 48.46 -9.64 31.17
N ILE A 491 49.48 -8.99 30.62
CA ILE A 491 49.42 -8.37 29.30
C ILE A 491 49.34 -9.48 28.26
N ILE A 492 48.22 -9.56 27.55
CA ILE A 492 47.95 -10.55 26.49
C ILE A 492 48.41 -10.02 25.12
N SER A 493 48.29 -8.72 24.89
CA SER A 493 48.64 -8.10 23.61
C SER A 493 48.88 -6.58 23.72
N LYS A 494 49.73 -6.03 22.86
CA LYS A 494 49.81 -4.58 22.56
C LYS A 494 48.95 -4.32 21.32
N ILE A 495 47.87 -3.56 21.48
CA ILE A 495 46.85 -3.33 20.47
C ILE A 495 46.88 -1.87 20.03
N TYR A 496 46.81 -1.64 18.72
CA TYR A 496 46.46 -0.36 18.14
C TYR A 496 44.98 -0.44 17.78
N THR A 497 44.16 0.17 18.66
CA THR A 497 42.68 0.25 18.66
C THR A 497 41.92 -1.10 18.67
N GLY A 498 40.99 -1.28 19.65
CA GLY A 498 39.95 -2.33 19.69
C GLY A 498 40.07 -3.46 20.72
N ILE A 499 39.28 -3.42 21.81
CA ILE A 499 39.16 -4.46 22.88
C ILE A 499 37.72 -4.48 23.45
N ASN A 500 37.24 -5.67 23.88
CA ASN A 500 36.05 -6.01 24.71
C ASN A 500 34.81 -6.57 23.99
N GLY A 501 34.89 -7.85 23.62
CA GLY A 501 33.71 -8.72 23.59
C GLY A 501 32.80 -8.64 22.37
N ASP A 502 32.73 -7.53 21.62
CA ASP A 502 32.03 -7.44 20.33
C ASP A 502 32.57 -6.30 19.43
N ILE A 503 32.42 -6.48 18.11
CA ILE A 503 32.69 -5.59 16.96
C ILE A 503 33.93 -4.69 17.10
N VAL A 504 35.05 -5.17 16.56
CA VAL A 504 36.15 -4.31 16.13
C VAL A 504 35.90 -3.92 14.67
N CYS A 505 35.55 -2.66 14.43
CA CYS A 505 35.55 -2.09 13.08
C CYS A 505 36.97 -2.20 12.51
N ASP A 506 37.13 -2.75 11.31
CA ASP A 506 38.45 -2.80 10.67
C ASP A 506 39.00 -1.36 10.53
N TYR A 507 40.14 -1.09 11.14
CA TYR A 507 40.75 0.25 11.19
C TYR A 507 41.38 0.68 9.87
N ASN A 508 41.47 -0.23 8.89
CA ASN A 508 42.03 0.02 7.57
C ASN A 508 40.93 0.25 6.53
N LEU A 509 39.95 1.11 6.84
CA LEU A 509 38.97 1.51 5.84
C LEU A 509 39.64 2.34 4.72
N PRO A 510 39.18 2.22 3.47
CA PRO A 510 38.13 1.31 3.01
C PRO A 510 38.60 -0.15 2.91
N LEU A 511 37.68 -1.09 3.15
CA LEU A 511 37.93 -2.49 2.82
C LEU A 511 37.73 -2.72 1.33
N GLU A 512 38.84 -2.87 0.61
CA GLU A 512 38.81 -3.20 -0.82
C GLU A 512 38.47 -4.69 -1.01
N LEU A 513 37.61 -4.97 -1.99
CA LEU A 513 37.33 -6.33 -2.41
C LEU A 513 38.61 -6.96 -3.00
N PRO A 514 39.05 -8.13 -2.50
CA PRO A 514 40.23 -8.80 -3.02
C PRO A 514 39.94 -9.38 -4.40
N GLN A 515 40.89 -9.27 -5.33
CA GLN A 515 40.82 -10.08 -6.55
C GLN A 515 40.93 -11.57 -6.18
N ILE A 516 40.03 -12.39 -6.70
CA ILE A 516 39.99 -13.83 -6.48
C ILE A 516 39.83 -14.57 -7.80
N ASP A 517 40.35 -15.78 -7.89
CA ASP A 517 40.30 -16.59 -9.12
C ASP A 517 38.91 -17.23 -9.36
N ASP A 518 38.09 -17.35 -8.32
CA ASP A 518 36.78 -18.01 -8.39
C ASP A 518 35.68 -17.25 -7.64
N TYR A 519 34.90 -16.47 -8.40
CA TYR A 519 33.74 -15.72 -7.93
C TYR A 519 32.48 -16.57 -7.69
N LYS A 520 32.51 -17.88 -7.98
CA LYS A 520 31.36 -18.76 -7.72
C LYS A 520 31.13 -18.90 -6.21
N PRO A 521 29.89 -19.20 -5.78
CA PRO A 521 29.58 -19.44 -4.37
C PRO A 521 30.55 -20.43 -3.70
N ALA A 522 30.81 -20.25 -2.40
CA ALA A 522 31.73 -21.11 -1.65
C ALA A 522 31.22 -22.54 -1.44
N GLY A 523 29.93 -22.77 -1.62
CA GLY A 523 29.35 -24.10 -1.58
C GLY A 523 28.88 -24.56 -0.19
N ASP A 524 29.26 -23.85 0.87
CA ASP A 524 28.85 -24.10 2.26
C ASP A 524 27.78 -23.09 2.75
N GLY A 525 27.39 -22.14 1.90
CA GLY A 525 26.52 -21.02 2.24
C GLY A 525 27.27 -19.75 2.66
N LYS A 526 28.61 -19.72 2.57
CA LYS A 526 29.40 -18.49 2.70
C LYS A 526 29.56 -17.77 1.36
N SER A 527 29.90 -16.50 1.45
CA SER A 527 30.31 -15.68 0.30
C SER A 527 31.58 -16.24 -0.37
N PRO A 528 31.80 -16.00 -1.68
CA PRO A 528 33.08 -16.30 -2.33
C PRO A 528 34.30 -15.69 -1.62
N LEU A 529 34.15 -14.59 -0.87
CA LEU A 529 35.22 -13.99 -0.05
C LEU A 529 35.81 -14.96 0.97
N ALA A 530 35.04 -15.96 1.42
CA ALA A 530 35.53 -16.98 2.34
C ALA A 530 36.65 -17.87 1.75
N LYS A 531 36.87 -17.84 0.43
CA LYS A 531 37.96 -18.55 -0.24
C LYS A 531 39.29 -17.78 -0.24
N SER A 532 39.28 -16.49 0.10
CA SER A 532 40.48 -15.66 0.11
C SER A 532 41.10 -15.66 1.51
N ASP A 533 42.05 -16.56 1.74
CA ASP A 533 42.71 -16.69 3.05
C ASP A 533 43.40 -15.38 3.47
N ASP A 534 44.02 -14.65 2.53
CA ASP A 534 44.70 -13.38 2.79
C ASP A 534 43.73 -12.25 3.17
N PHE A 535 42.52 -12.26 2.61
CA PHE A 535 41.50 -11.29 2.97
C PHE A 535 40.83 -11.63 4.31
N VAL A 536 40.50 -12.91 4.51
CA VAL A 536 39.73 -13.38 5.66
C VAL A 536 40.58 -13.34 6.93
N ASN A 537 41.81 -13.88 6.89
CA ASN A 537 42.61 -14.02 8.10
C ASN A 537 43.39 -12.74 8.37
N VAL A 538 43.10 -12.09 9.50
CA VAL A 538 43.72 -10.81 9.88
C VAL A 538 44.51 -10.99 11.17
N LYS A 539 45.79 -10.59 11.14
CA LYS A 539 46.62 -10.49 12.34
C LYS A 539 46.49 -9.09 12.94
N LEU A 540 45.85 -8.99 14.10
CA LEU A 540 45.62 -7.73 14.81
C LEU A 540 46.79 -7.36 15.74
N ALA A 541 47.48 -8.37 16.27
CA ALA A 541 48.70 -8.22 17.07
C ALA A 541 49.52 -9.51 17.09
N GLU A 542 50.67 -9.52 17.76
CA GLU A 542 51.57 -10.69 17.84
C GLU A 542 50.86 -11.97 18.27
N ASN A 543 49.96 -11.88 19.26
CA ASN A 543 49.21 -13.00 19.82
C ASN A 543 47.69 -12.88 19.62
N LEU A 544 47.23 -12.04 18.70
CA LEU A 544 45.80 -11.83 18.43
C LEU A 544 45.52 -11.86 16.93
N SER A 545 44.77 -12.87 16.51
CA SER A 545 44.28 -13.03 15.14
C SER A 545 42.75 -13.10 15.13
N GLY A 546 42.15 -12.63 14.04
CA GLY A 546 40.72 -12.72 13.80
C GLY A 546 40.42 -13.05 12.34
N LYS A 547 39.13 -13.20 12.05
CA LYS A 547 38.61 -13.48 10.71
C LYS A 547 37.65 -12.37 10.29
N ARG A 548 37.85 -11.75 9.12
CA ARG A 548 36.90 -10.77 8.59
C ARG A 548 35.53 -11.40 8.36
N GLU A 549 34.49 -10.57 8.48
CA GLU A 549 33.18 -10.88 7.94
C GLU A 549 33.31 -11.09 6.42
N THR A 550 32.68 -12.16 5.94
CA THR A 550 32.75 -12.55 4.51
C THR A 550 31.48 -12.17 3.77
N ASN A 551 30.38 -11.92 4.49
CA ASN A 551 29.19 -11.33 3.90
C ASN A 551 29.45 -9.88 3.48
N THR A 552 28.82 -9.48 2.38
CA THR A 552 28.83 -8.10 1.90
C THR A 552 27.53 -7.40 2.24
N MET A 553 27.51 -6.07 2.16
CA MET A 553 26.31 -5.26 2.17
C MET A 553 25.47 -5.52 0.91
N PRO A 554 24.15 -5.22 0.94
CA PRO A 554 23.32 -5.33 -0.26
C PRO A 554 23.54 -4.10 -1.14
N GLN A 555 23.18 -4.17 -2.43
CA GLN A 555 23.28 -3.01 -3.34
C GLN A 555 22.55 -1.76 -2.81
N TRP A 556 21.48 -1.94 -2.03
CA TRP A 556 20.77 -0.84 -1.39
C TRP A 556 21.58 -0.13 -0.29
N GLY A 557 22.66 -0.72 0.22
CA GLY A 557 23.56 -0.09 1.18
C GLY A 557 24.13 1.23 0.66
N GLY A 558 24.53 1.28 -0.62
CA GLY A 558 24.97 2.51 -1.28
C GLY A 558 23.82 3.45 -1.68
N SER A 559 22.72 2.91 -2.21
CA SER A 559 21.62 3.73 -2.72
C SER A 559 20.84 4.48 -1.64
N CYS A 560 20.97 4.12 -0.36
CA CYS A 560 20.25 4.81 0.72
C CYS A 560 20.83 6.19 1.10
N TRP A 561 22.02 6.55 0.59
CA TRP A 561 22.70 7.80 0.96
C TRP A 561 23.51 8.47 -0.17
N TYR A 562 23.49 7.92 -1.40
CA TYR A 562 24.24 8.46 -2.54
C TYR A 562 23.95 9.94 -2.86
N TYR A 563 22.73 10.42 -2.60
CA TYR A 563 22.36 11.83 -2.79
C TYR A 563 23.18 12.77 -1.88
N LEU A 564 23.60 12.31 -0.70
CA LEU A 564 24.53 13.05 0.16
C LEU A 564 25.95 13.05 -0.44
N ARG A 565 26.37 11.93 -1.04
CA ARG A 565 27.71 11.80 -1.60
C ARG A 565 27.90 12.66 -2.85
N TYR A 566 26.84 12.93 -3.63
CA TYR A 566 26.91 13.84 -4.77
C TYR A 566 27.29 15.27 -4.39
N LEU A 567 27.01 15.69 -3.15
CA LEU A 567 27.31 17.03 -2.68
C LEU A 567 28.82 17.28 -2.59
N ASP A 568 29.59 16.25 -2.28
CA ASP A 568 31.05 16.32 -2.15
C ASP A 568 31.70 14.94 -2.41
N PRO A 569 31.76 14.52 -3.68
CA PRO A 569 32.11 13.15 -4.06
C PRO A 569 33.59 12.81 -3.87
N THR A 570 34.44 13.82 -3.65
CA THR A 570 35.88 13.65 -3.50
C THR A 570 36.35 13.65 -2.04
N ASN A 571 35.47 13.99 -1.09
CA ASN A 571 35.80 14.03 0.34
C ASN A 571 36.27 12.67 0.86
N GLN A 572 37.45 12.61 1.46
CA GLN A 572 38.04 11.36 1.97
C GLN A 572 37.77 11.14 3.46
N GLU A 573 37.29 12.16 4.18
CA GLU A 573 37.12 12.14 5.63
C GLU A 573 35.65 11.96 6.02
N ASN A 574 34.72 12.55 5.27
CA ASN A 574 33.28 12.51 5.51
C ASN A 574 32.52 12.18 4.20
N PHE A 575 31.22 11.89 4.31
CA PHE A 575 30.40 11.75 3.10
C PHE A 575 30.20 13.08 2.36
N ALA A 576 30.14 14.20 3.08
CA ALA A 576 30.26 15.55 2.55
C ALA A 576 30.69 16.55 3.65
N ASP A 577 31.29 17.67 3.27
CA ASP A 577 31.60 18.76 4.19
C ASP A 577 30.32 19.37 4.77
N LYS A 578 30.40 19.79 6.04
CA LYS A 578 29.24 20.27 6.78
C LYS A 578 28.62 21.54 6.19
N GLU A 579 29.44 22.50 5.78
CA GLU A 579 28.94 23.74 5.15
C GLU A 579 28.18 23.45 3.85
N ILE A 580 28.60 22.41 3.12
CA ILE A 580 27.93 21.95 1.90
C ILE A 580 26.59 21.30 2.26
N LEU A 581 26.55 20.45 3.29
CA LEU A 581 25.32 19.85 3.79
C LEU A 581 24.32 20.91 4.29
N ASP A 582 24.79 21.91 5.01
CA ASP A 582 23.95 23.00 5.55
C ASP A 582 23.41 23.90 4.42
N TYR A 583 24.17 24.08 3.34
CA TYR A 583 23.74 24.81 2.15
C TYR A 583 22.65 24.07 1.37
N TRP A 584 22.88 22.79 1.05
CA TRP A 584 21.95 22.00 0.23
C TRP A 584 20.78 21.42 1.02
N GLN A 585 20.91 21.23 2.33
CA GLN A 585 19.90 20.63 3.20
C GLN A 585 19.39 19.27 2.68
N ASN A 586 18.11 19.19 2.31
CA ASN A 586 17.48 18.01 1.72
C ASN A 586 17.33 18.20 0.20
N VAL A 587 17.07 17.10 -0.50
CA VAL A 587 16.75 17.17 -1.92
C VAL A 587 15.38 17.85 -2.07
N ASP A 588 15.35 19.00 -2.74
CA ASP A 588 14.11 19.74 -3.03
C ASP A 588 13.10 18.85 -3.73
N GLU A 589 13.56 18.14 -4.76
CA GLU A 589 12.72 17.34 -5.64
C GLU A 589 13.43 16.07 -6.10
N TYR A 590 12.81 14.93 -5.80
CA TYR A 590 13.26 13.62 -6.25
C TYR A 590 12.32 13.10 -7.33
N VAL A 591 12.89 12.70 -8.48
CA VAL A 591 12.14 12.09 -9.60
C VAL A 591 12.51 10.61 -9.70
N GLY A 592 11.53 9.72 -9.57
CA GLY A 592 11.79 8.28 -9.66
C GLY A 592 10.52 7.44 -9.77
N GLY A 593 10.61 6.25 -10.37
CA GLY A 593 9.46 5.40 -10.62
C GLY A 593 8.81 4.88 -9.33
N THR A 594 7.51 4.57 -9.40
CA THR A 594 6.71 4.08 -8.25
C THR A 594 7.19 2.73 -7.72
N GLU A 595 7.93 1.95 -8.52
CA GLU A 595 8.53 0.67 -8.11
C GLU A 595 9.49 0.80 -6.92
N HIS A 596 10.00 2.00 -6.67
CA HIS A 596 10.93 2.29 -5.57
C HIS A 596 10.24 2.82 -4.31
N ALA A 597 8.91 2.95 -4.32
CA ALA A 597 8.12 3.60 -3.28
C ALA A 597 8.34 3.03 -1.86
N VAL A 598 8.52 1.72 -1.75
CA VAL A 598 8.52 1.00 -0.47
C VAL A 598 9.88 0.43 -0.08
N LEU A 599 10.74 0.10 -1.04
CA LEU A 599 12.07 -0.44 -0.74
C LEU A 599 13.06 0.71 -0.59
N HIS A 600 13.64 1.16 -1.70
CA HIS A 600 14.64 2.22 -1.75
C HIS A 600 14.24 3.45 -0.94
N LEU A 601 13.05 4.01 -1.15
CA LEU A 601 12.65 5.24 -0.45
C LEU A 601 12.49 5.03 1.06
N LEU A 602 11.92 3.91 1.51
CA LEU A 602 11.79 3.62 2.95
C LEU A 602 13.18 3.45 3.59
N TYR A 603 14.09 2.73 2.93
CA TYR A 603 15.44 2.52 3.43
C TYR A 603 16.26 3.81 3.42
N ALA A 604 16.14 4.65 2.39
CA ALA A 604 16.78 5.96 2.34
C ALA A 604 16.30 6.87 3.47
N ARG A 605 14.98 6.90 3.74
CA ARG A 605 14.40 7.63 4.89
C ARG A 605 14.92 7.11 6.22
N PHE A 606 14.95 5.78 6.42
CA PHE A 606 15.51 5.18 7.63
C PHE A 606 16.99 5.55 7.82
N TRP A 607 17.79 5.43 6.77
CA TRP A 607 19.22 5.75 6.80
C TRP A 607 19.45 7.22 7.12
N HIS A 608 18.69 8.12 6.48
CA HIS A 608 18.76 9.55 6.73
C HIS A 608 18.37 9.91 8.16
N LYS A 609 17.34 9.27 8.73
CA LYS A 609 16.96 9.47 10.13
C LYS A 609 18.04 9.02 11.11
N PHE A 610 18.67 7.88 10.84
CA PHE A 610 19.83 7.46 11.62
C PHE A 610 20.95 8.50 11.53
N LEU A 611 21.29 9.00 10.33
CA LEU A 611 22.30 10.04 10.13
C LEU A 611 21.91 11.35 10.86
N PHE A 612 20.64 11.71 10.87
CA PHE A 612 20.12 12.88 11.57
C PHE A 612 20.25 12.74 13.09
N ASP A 613 19.92 11.56 13.65
CA ASP A 613 20.07 11.30 15.09
C ASP A 613 21.54 11.38 15.51
N ILE A 614 22.42 10.89 14.66
CA ILE A 614 23.85 11.06 14.83
C ILE A 614 24.36 12.41 14.33
N GLY A 615 23.50 13.41 14.07
CA GLY A 615 23.86 14.78 13.70
C GLY A 615 24.85 14.91 12.55
N ALA A 616 24.81 13.96 11.62
CA ALA A 616 25.67 13.95 10.44
C ALA A 616 25.00 14.65 9.25
N VAL A 617 23.67 14.79 9.26
CA VAL A 617 22.89 15.56 8.27
C VAL A 617 22.00 16.58 9.00
N PRO A 618 21.66 17.72 8.36
CA PRO A 618 20.93 18.80 9.01
C PRO A 618 19.40 18.59 9.06
N THR A 619 18.86 17.67 8.26
CA THR A 619 17.41 17.46 8.07
C THR A 619 16.94 16.08 8.50
N LYS A 620 15.63 15.95 8.81
CA LYS A 620 15.01 14.68 9.25
C LYS A 620 14.65 13.74 8.11
N GLU A 621 14.46 14.28 6.92
CA GLU A 621 13.99 13.57 5.72
C GLU A 621 14.86 13.95 4.52
N PRO A 622 15.16 12.99 3.62
CA PRO A 622 16.07 13.21 2.51
C PRO A 622 15.43 13.88 1.29
N PHE A 623 14.12 13.69 1.05
CA PHE A 623 13.43 14.13 -0.17
C PHE A 623 12.16 14.88 0.21
N GLN A 624 12.15 16.21 0.05
CA GLN A 624 11.00 17.03 0.45
C GLN A 624 9.80 16.79 -0.48
N LYS A 625 10.05 16.84 -1.79
CA LYS A 625 9.07 16.55 -2.83
C LYS A 625 9.48 15.30 -3.60
N LEU A 626 8.49 14.49 -3.97
CA LEU A 626 8.68 13.29 -4.75
C LEU A 626 7.70 13.27 -5.92
N VAL A 627 8.23 13.12 -7.13
CA VAL A 627 7.44 13.01 -8.35
C VAL A 627 7.76 11.69 -9.03
N ASN A 628 6.72 10.92 -9.34
CA ASN A 628 6.89 9.69 -10.10
C ASN A 628 6.62 9.92 -11.57
N GLN A 629 7.60 9.57 -12.39
CA GLN A 629 7.38 9.45 -13.82
C GLN A 629 6.59 8.17 -14.14
N GLY A 630 5.82 8.23 -15.21
CA GLY A 630 5.25 7.04 -15.85
C GLY A 630 6.33 6.19 -16.50
N MET A 631 6.02 4.91 -16.73
CA MET A 631 6.92 4.01 -17.44
C MET A 631 6.77 4.18 -18.94
N ILE A 632 7.89 4.25 -19.67
CA ILE A 632 7.87 4.02 -21.11
C ILE A 632 7.74 2.51 -21.33
N LEU A 633 6.64 2.13 -21.96
CA LEU A 633 6.29 0.74 -22.25
C LEU A 633 6.63 0.39 -23.70
N ALA A 634 6.69 -0.89 -24.02
CA ALA A 634 6.82 -1.36 -25.39
C ALA A 634 5.71 -2.35 -25.71
N TYR A 635 5.42 -2.51 -27.01
CA TYR A 635 4.61 -3.63 -27.45
C TYR A 635 5.37 -4.93 -27.21
N ALA A 636 4.65 -5.90 -26.65
CA ALA A 636 5.08 -7.27 -26.46
C ALA A 636 4.00 -8.22 -26.96
N TYR A 637 4.34 -9.50 -27.10
CA TYR A 637 3.47 -10.49 -27.70
C TYR A 637 3.34 -11.69 -26.77
N GLN A 638 2.14 -12.26 -26.70
CA GLN A 638 1.87 -13.43 -25.87
C GLN A 638 1.04 -14.48 -26.59
N THR A 639 1.22 -15.74 -26.20
CA THR A 639 0.35 -16.85 -26.63
C THR A 639 -1.06 -16.70 -26.05
N GLN A 640 -2.01 -17.49 -26.53
CA GLN A 640 -3.36 -17.52 -25.94
C GLN A 640 -3.37 -17.98 -24.48
N ALA A 641 -2.35 -18.74 -24.07
CA ALA A 641 -2.13 -19.18 -22.69
C ALA A 641 -1.44 -18.14 -21.80
N GLY A 642 -1.07 -16.97 -22.33
CA GLY A 642 -0.45 -15.87 -21.59
C GLY A 642 1.07 -15.95 -21.45
N GLN A 643 1.75 -16.82 -22.21
CA GLN A 643 3.21 -16.88 -22.23
C GLN A 643 3.77 -15.76 -23.11
N LEU A 644 4.67 -14.94 -22.56
CA LEU A 644 5.33 -13.86 -23.30
C LEU A 644 6.39 -14.40 -24.28
N ILE A 645 6.42 -13.83 -25.48
CA ILE A 645 7.31 -14.21 -26.58
C ILE A 645 8.29 -13.06 -26.88
N PRO A 646 9.60 -13.33 -27.00
CA PRO A 646 10.58 -12.35 -27.45
C PRO A 646 10.28 -11.79 -28.85
N ASN A 647 10.45 -10.48 -29.04
CA ASN A 647 10.05 -9.78 -30.27
C ASN A 647 10.72 -10.29 -31.56
N ASP A 648 11.90 -10.88 -31.48
CA ASP A 648 12.61 -11.46 -32.64
C ASP A 648 12.03 -12.81 -33.11
N LEU A 649 11.17 -13.42 -32.30
CA LEU A 649 10.40 -14.62 -32.64
C LEU A 649 8.98 -14.30 -33.11
N VAL A 650 8.70 -13.03 -33.41
CA VAL A 650 7.38 -12.56 -33.85
C VAL A 650 7.45 -12.06 -35.29
N GLU A 651 6.55 -12.55 -36.12
CA GLU A 651 6.33 -12.04 -37.48
C GLU A 651 4.94 -11.38 -37.59
N GLU A 652 4.87 -10.25 -38.30
CA GLU A 652 3.60 -9.58 -38.61
C GLU A 652 3.15 -9.96 -40.04
N LYS A 653 1.90 -10.41 -40.18
CA LYS A 653 1.24 -10.75 -41.45
C LYS A 653 -0.22 -10.31 -41.39
N ASP A 654 -0.67 -9.52 -42.37
CA ASP A 654 -2.05 -9.05 -42.48
C ASP A 654 -2.61 -8.44 -41.16
N GLU A 655 -1.84 -7.55 -40.52
CA GLU A 655 -2.15 -6.91 -39.23
C GLU A 655 -2.32 -7.88 -38.04
N LYS A 656 -1.87 -9.13 -38.19
CA LYS A 656 -1.82 -10.15 -37.15
C LYS A 656 -0.38 -10.56 -36.85
N TYR A 657 -0.16 -11.08 -35.65
CA TYR A 657 1.16 -11.45 -35.15
C TYR A 657 1.25 -12.96 -34.95
N PHE A 658 2.35 -13.57 -35.38
CA PHE A 658 2.55 -15.01 -35.28
C PHE A 658 3.92 -15.34 -34.72
N HIS A 659 4.02 -16.46 -34.00
CA HIS A 659 5.29 -17.01 -33.55
C HIS A 659 6.02 -17.64 -34.73
N VAL A 660 7.24 -17.19 -35.02
CA VAL A 660 8.02 -17.61 -36.21
C VAL A 660 8.25 -19.12 -36.24
N GLU A 661 8.55 -19.74 -35.09
CA GLU A 661 8.85 -21.17 -35.03
C GLU A 661 7.62 -22.09 -34.99
N THR A 662 6.55 -21.71 -34.27
CA THR A 662 5.38 -22.58 -34.06
C THR A 662 4.22 -22.29 -34.99
N GLY A 663 4.19 -21.10 -35.60
CA GLY A 663 3.07 -20.60 -36.40
C GLY A 663 1.84 -20.21 -35.58
N GLU A 664 1.93 -20.19 -34.25
CA GLU A 664 0.81 -19.81 -33.37
C GLU A 664 0.49 -18.32 -33.49
N GLU A 665 -0.80 -17.96 -33.55
CA GLU A 665 -1.25 -16.57 -33.52
C GLU A 665 -1.10 -15.95 -32.12
N LEU A 666 -0.38 -14.84 -32.05
CA LEU A 666 -0.02 -14.12 -30.83
C LEU A 666 -0.91 -12.90 -30.62
N LYS A 667 -1.17 -12.59 -29.34
CA LYS A 667 -1.83 -11.35 -28.93
C LYS A 667 -0.79 -10.26 -28.66
N LYS A 668 -0.93 -9.13 -29.35
CA LYS A 668 -0.18 -7.90 -29.04
C LYS A 668 -0.72 -7.28 -27.75
N ILE A 669 0.19 -6.99 -26.84
CA ILE A 669 -0.07 -6.35 -25.55
C ILE A 669 0.94 -5.22 -25.34
N VAL A 670 0.68 -4.38 -24.33
CA VAL A 670 1.65 -3.39 -23.85
C VAL A 670 2.30 -3.92 -22.58
N ALA A 671 3.62 -3.95 -22.53
CA ALA A 671 4.38 -4.48 -21.40
C ALA A 671 5.64 -3.64 -21.10
N LYS A 672 6.21 -3.85 -19.92
CA LYS A 672 7.49 -3.26 -19.53
C LYS A 672 8.60 -3.70 -20.50
N MET A 673 9.47 -2.78 -20.87
CA MET A 673 10.67 -3.12 -21.65
C MET A 673 11.59 -4.04 -20.84
N SER A 674 12.07 -5.11 -21.47
CA SER A 674 13.02 -6.03 -20.87
C SER A 674 13.94 -6.66 -21.91
N LYS A 675 15.16 -7.01 -21.48
CA LYS A 675 16.13 -7.72 -22.32
C LYS A 675 15.63 -9.11 -22.72
N SER A 676 14.90 -9.79 -21.83
CA SER A 676 14.34 -11.13 -22.10
C SER A 676 13.29 -11.11 -23.20
N LEU A 677 12.46 -10.06 -23.27
CA LEU A 677 11.46 -9.91 -24.33
C LEU A 677 12.03 -9.29 -25.62
N LYS A 678 13.28 -8.83 -25.60
CA LYS A 678 13.93 -8.11 -26.72
C LYS A 678 13.06 -6.98 -27.29
N ASN A 679 12.26 -6.36 -26.43
CA ASN A 679 11.41 -5.21 -26.75
C ASN A 679 12.02 -3.89 -26.23
N THR A 680 13.31 -3.91 -25.87
CA THR A 680 14.04 -2.73 -25.37
C THR A 680 14.58 -1.94 -26.54
N LEU A 681 14.41 -0.62 -26.49
CA LEU A 681 14.99 0.30 -27.46
C LEU A 681 16.33 0.80 -26.95
N ASN A 682 17.31 0.91 -27.85
CA ASN A 682 18.60 1.50 -27.53
C ASN A 682 18.54 3.01 -27.84
N PRO A 683 18.66 3.90 -26.83
CA PRO A 683 18.59 5.34 -27.06
C PRO A 683 19.65 5.85 -28.04
N LEU A 684 20.82 5.21 -28.09
CA LEU A 684 21.90 5.62 -28.99
C LEU A 684 21.51 5.49 -30.46
N ASP A 685 20.79 4.43 -30.83
CA ASP A 685 20.34 4.21 -32.21
C ASP A 685 19.37 5.33 -32.63
N ILE A 686 18.47 5.74 -31.72
CA ILE A 686 17.53 6.84 -31.96
C ILE A 686 18.26 8.18 -32.07
N ILE A 687 19.28 8.42 -31.22
CA ILE A 687 20.09 9.64 -31.26
C ILE A 687 20.90 9.73 -32.55
N GLU A 688 21.43 8.62 -33.04
CA GLU A 688 22.18 8.58 -34.30
C GLU A 688 21.28 8.92 -35.51
N GLU A 689 20.03 8.44 -35.50
CA GLU A 689 19.07 8.66 -36.59
C GLU A 689 18.39 10.04 -36.54
N TYR A 690 17.97 10.50 -35.36
CA TYR A 690 17.11 11.69 -35.20
C TYR A 690 17.73 12.80 -34.34
N GLY A 691 18.82 12.53 -33.62
CA GLY A 691 19.43 13.48 -32.69
C GLY A 691 18.83 13.46 -31.27
N ALA A 692 19.62 13.95 -30.31
CA ALA A 692 19.26 13.94 -28.89
C ALA A 692 18.03 14.80 -28.56
N ASP A 693 17.88 15.97 -29.20
CA ASP A 693 16.74 16.86 -28.96
C ASP A 693 15.42 16.26 -29.42
N THR A 694 15.42 15.52 -30.53
CA THR A 694 14.23 14.81 -30.98
C THR A 694 13.81 13.72 -30.01
N LEU A 695 14.76 12.92 -29.50
CA LEU A 695 14.46 11.90 -28.50
C LEU A 695 13.86 12.53 -27.22
N ARG A 696 14.51 13.57 -26.69
CA ARG A 696 14.05 14.28 -25.47
C ARG A 696 12.65 14.86 -25.62
N LEU A 697 12.42 15.63 -26.70
CA LEU A 697 11.10 16.20 -26.99
C LEU A 697 10.05 15.11 -27.17
N TYR A 698 10.39 14.02 -27.84
CA TYR A 698 9.47 12.92 -28.03
C TYR A 698 9.06 12.32 -26.69
N GLU A 699 10.01 11.88 -25.85
CA GLU A 699 9.73 11.33 -24.52
C GLU A 699 8.81 12.23 -23.68
N MET A 700 9.07 13.54 -23.69
CA MET A 700 8.27 14.52 -22.95
C MET A 700 6.91 14.85 -23.59
N SER A 701 6.67 14.43 -24.83
CA SER A 701 5.43 14.71 -25.59
C SER A 701 4.48 13.51 -25.71
N ILE A 702 4.95 12.29 -25.43
CA ILE A 702 4.16 11.05 -25.60
C ILE A 702 2.86 11.07 -24.77
N GLY A 703 2.91 11.67 -23.57
CA GLY A 703 1.79 11.67 -22.64
C GLY A 703 2.05 12.58 -21.43
N ASP A 704 1.16 12.50 -20.44
CA ASP A 704 1.42 13.13 -19.14
C ASP A 704 2.68 12.52 -18.51
N PHE A 705 3.53 13.34 -17.88
CA PHE A 705 4.78 12.88 -17.28
C PHE A 705 4.58 11.75 -16.27
N ARG A 706 3.43 11.71 -15.58
CA ARG A 706 3.12 10.72 -14.55
C ARG A 706 2.48 9.44 -15.10
N ASP A 707 2.00 9.48 -16.35
CA ASP A 707 1.29 8.36 -16.97
C ASP A 707 2.25 7.47 -17.76
N SER A 708 2.04 6.16 -17.66
CA SER A 708 2.80 5.21 -18.47
C SER A 708 2.27 5.21 -19.90
N ALA A 709 3.17 5.19 -20.88
CA ALA A 709 2.78 5.22 -22.28
C ALA A 709 3.66 4.31 -23.14
N PRO A 710 3.10 3.67 -24.17
CA PRO A 710 3.88 2.86 -25.10
C PRO A 710 4.73 3.76 -26.01
N TRP A 711 5.95 3.32 -26.29
CA TRP A 711 6.77 3.90 -27.34
C TRP A 711 6.14 3.66 -28.73
N ASP A 712 6.14 4.70 -29.56
CA ASP A 712 5.69 4.68 -30.96
C ASP A 712 6.74 5.32 -31.89
N SER A 713 7.46 4.47 -32.63
CA SER A 713 8.48 4.90 -33.58
C SER A 713 7.93 5.71 -34.77
N GLN A 714 6.62 5.76 -35.02
CA GLN A 714 6.06 6.63 -36.07
C GLN A 714 5.87 8.07 -35.59
N ALA A 715 5.59 8.25 -34.29
CA ALA A 715 5.33 9.55 -33.72
C ALA A 715 6.59 10.42 -33.59
N ILE A 716 7.77 9.80 -33.40
CA ILE A 716 9.06 10.52 -33.28
C ILE A 716 9.40 11.35 -34.53
N VAL A 717 9.00 10.89 -35.72
CA VAL A 717 9.22 11.59 -36.99
C VAL A 717 8.53 12.96 -37.01
N GLY A 718 7.38 13.08 -36.34
CA GLY A 718 6.67 14.35 -36.20
C GLY A 718 7.47 15.39 -35.39
N VAL A 719 8.13 14.93 -34.32
CA VAL A 719 8.99 15.77 -33.47
C VAL A 719 10.25 16.20 -34.22
N TYR A 720 10.86 15.29 -34.98
CA TYR A 720 12.00 15.62 -35.83
C TYR A 720 11.67 16.74 -36.84
N ARG A 721 10.55 16.60 -37.56
CA ARG A 721 10.07 17.62 -38.51
C ARG A 721 9.75 18.96 -37.86
N PHE A 722 9.26 18.94 -36.62
CA PHE A 722 9.05 20.17 -35.87
C PHE A 722 10.38 20.92 -35.65
N LEU A 723 11.44 20.22 -35.25
CA LEU A 723 12.76 20.84 -35.09
C LEU A 723 13.35 21.34 -36.41
N GLU A 724 13.21 20.58 -37.50
CA GLU A 724 13.62 21.04 -38.84
C GLU A 724 12.90 22.34 -39.24
N LYS A 725 11.59 22.42 -38.94
CA LYS A 725 10.80 23.62 -39.18
C LYS A 725 11.32 24.81 -38.36
N ILE A 726 11.61 24.62 -37.07
CA ILE A 726 12.20 25.68 -36.23
C ILE A 726 13.54 26.12 -36.80
N TYR A 727 14.42 25.20 -37.18
CA TYR A 727 15.70 25.53 -37.78
C TYR A 727 15.54 26.40 -39.05
N ALA A 728 14.61 26.02 -39.94
CA ALA A 728 14.33 26.77 -41.15
C ALA A 728 13.72 28.15 -40.88
N MET A 729 12.87 28.30 -39.85
CA MET A 729 12.32 29.59 -39.44
C MET A 729 13.43 30.58 -39.05
N TYR A 730 14.45 30.13 -38.33
CA TYR A 730 15.54 30.99 -37.85
C TYR A 730 16.61 31.26 -38.90
N THR A 731 16.97 30.26 -39.71
CA THR A 731 18.06 30.38 -40.69
C THR A 731 17.63 30.91 -42.05
N GLU A 732 16.39 30.62 -42.47
CA GLU A 732 15.86 30.99 -43.79
C GLU A 732 14.81 32.11 -43.71
N GLY A 733 14.36 32.51 -42.51
CA GLY A 733 13.34 33.55 -42.32
C GLY A 733 11.97 33.19 -42.87
N LYS A 734 11.64 31.89 -42.94
CA LYS A 734 10.38 31.37 -43.48
C LYS A 734 9.26 31.33 -42.43
N ASN A 735 8.03 31.11 -42.90
CA ASN A 735 6.82 30.97 -42.08
C ASN A 735 6.47 32.26 -41.30
N LEU A 736 6.21 33.34 -42.04
CA LEU A 736 5.81 34.64 -41.48
C LEU A 736 4.34 34.62 -41.04
N ALA A 737 4.07 35.28 -39.92
CA ALA A 737 2.74 35.50 -39.38
C ALA A 737 1.92 36.41 -40.30
N LYS A 738 0.62 36.15 -40.37
CA LYS A 738 -0.32 37.01 -41.10
C LYS A 738 -0.67 38.28 -40.33
N ASP A 739 -0.56 38.22 -39.00
CA ASP A 739 -0.90 39.28 -38.07
C ASP A 739 0.12 39.27 -36.92
N ASP A 740 0.95 40.31 -36.87
CA ASP A 740 2.02 40.44 -35.89
C ASP A 740 1.50 40.55 -34.47
N MET A 741 0.40 41.30 -34.26
CA MET A 741 -0.17 41.48 -32.93
C MET A 741 -0.75 40.17 -32.39
N LYS A 742 -1.41 39.40 -33.26
CA LYS A 742 -1.89 38.06 -32.91
C LYS A 742 -0.74 37.11 -32.56
N ALA A 743 0.36 37.14 -33.32
CA ALA A 743 1.55 36.34 -33.04
C ALA A 743 2.20 36.72 -31.70
N MET A 744 2.28 38.02 -31.38
CA MET A 744 2.83 38.49 -30.10
C MET A 744 1.91 38.15 -28.92
N LYS A 745 0.58 38.31 -29.04
CA LYS A 745 -0.36 37.85 -28.01
C LYS A 745 -0.23 36.35 -27.75
N LEU A 746 -0.10 35.55 -28.81
CA LEU A 746 0.11 34.10 -28.67
C LEU A 746 1.46 33.78 -28.01
N LEU A 747 2.53 34.51 -28.32
CA LEU A 747 3.84 34.37 -27.65
C LEU A 747 3.69 34.56 -26.14
N HIS A 748 3.10 35.65 -25.68
CA HIS A 748 2.92 35.93 -24.25
C HIS A 748 2.04 34.91 -23.53
N LYS A 749 0.95 34.46 -24.18
CA LYS A 749 0.15 33.35 -23.66
C LYS A 749 0.93 32.04 -23.57
N THR A 750 1.80 31.79 -24.55
CA THR A 750 2.65 30.59 -24.58
C THR A 750 3.69 30.64 -23.47
N ILE A 751 4.31 31.80 -23.21
CA ILE A 751 5.24 31.97 -22.08
C ILE A 751 4.59 31.58 -20.76
N LYS A 752 3.42 32.18 -20.45
CA LYS A 752 2.66 31.86 -19.24
C LYS A 752 2.32 30.37 -19.17
N LYS A 753 1.79 29.82 -20.26
CA LYS A 753 1.40 28.42 -20.32
C LYS A 753 2.58 27.46 -20.13
N VAL A 754 3.70 27.69 -20.81
CA VAL A 754 4.88 26.82 -20.72
C VAL A 754 5.49 26.89 -19.32
N GLU A 755 5.51 28.08 -18.70
CA GLU A 755 5.97 28.25 -17.33
C GLU A 755 5.12 27.46 -16.33
N GLU A 756 3.79 27.58 -16.41
CA GLU A 756 2.84 26.84 -15.56
C GLU A 756 2.95 25.33 -15.82
N ASP A 757 2.97 24.91 -17.09
CA ASP A 757 3.04 23.50 -17.47
C ASP A 757 4.35 22.84 -17.01
N ILE A 758 5.50 23.54 -17.05
CA ILE A 758 6.77 22.99 -16.52
C ILE A 758 6.66 22.77 -15.01
N LYS A 759 6.10 23.71 -14.26
CA LYS A 759 5.89 23.57 -12.80
C LYS A 759 4.96 22.40 -12.46
N ASP A 760 3.99 22.12 -13.32
CA ASP A 760 2.98 21.08 -13.13
C ASP A 760 3.33 19.73 -13.80
N TYR A 761 4.50 19.62 -14.44
CA TYR A 761 4.97 18.45 -15.23
C TYR A 761 4.06 18.11 -16.41
N LYS A 762 3.39 19.11 -16.98
CA LYS A 762 2.60 19.00 -18.21
C LYS A 762 3.48 19.29 -19.44
N PHE A 763 4.62 18.61 -19.51
CA PHE A 763 5.61 18.83 -20.57
C PHE A 763 5.05 18.62 -21.97
N ASN A 764 4.16 17.65 -22.12
CA ASN A 764 3.46 17.37 -23.38
C ASN A 764 2.62 18.57 -23.85
N THR A 765 1.91 19.25 -22.94
CA THR A 765 1.12 20.42 -23.28
C THR A 765 1.97 21.67 -23.46
N ALA A 766 3.11 21.78 -22.77
CA ALA A 766 4.11 22.82 -23.00
C ALA A 766 4.68 22.74 -24.41
N ILE A 767 5.11 21.53 -24.82
CA ILE A 767 5.62 21.27 -26.17
C ILE A 767 4.54 21.51 -27.22
N THR A 768 3.30 21.11 -26.95
CA THR A 768 2.16 21.39 -27.84
C THR A 768 1.95 22.91 -28.01
N ALA A 769 2.08 23.69 -26.94
CA ALA A 769 1.97 25.15 -27.00
C ALA A 769 3.09 25.76 -27.87
N LEU A 770 4.33 25.27 -27.75
CA LEU A 770 5.45 25.68 -28.61
C LEU A 770 5.21 25.32 -30.09
N ILE A 771 4.66 24.14 -30.37
CA ILE A 771 4.29 23.74 -31.74
C ILE A 771 3.23 24.70 -32.29
N ILE A 772 2.17 25.00 -31.52
CA ILE A 772 1.10 25.93 -31.91
C ILE A 772 1.67 27.32 -32.20
N LEU A 773 2.50 27.86 -31.31
CA LEU A 773 3.17 29.14 -31.50
C LEU A 773 4.02 29.17 -32.78
N SER A 774 4.78 28.10 -33.03
CA SER A 774 5.57 27.99 -34.26
C SER A 774 4.70 27.97 -35.52
N ASN A 775 3.45 27.45 -35.44
CA ASN A 775 2.52 27.38 -36.57
C ASN A 775 1.89 28.74 -36.89
N GLU A 776 1.75 29.63 -35.92
CA GLU A 776 1.26 31.00 -36.15
C GLU A 776 2.24 31.81 -37.00
N GLY A 777 3.54 31.57 -36.84
CA GLY A 777 4.61 32.15 -37.66
C GLY A 777 5.37 33.30 -36.99
N LEU A 778 6.47 33.71 -37.62
CA LEU A 778 7.32 34.82 -37.18
C LEU A 778 6.66 36.17 -37.50
N PRO A 779 6.62 37.13 -36.56
CA PRO A 779 6.22 38.49 -36.88
C PRO A 779 6.99 39.05 -38.08
N GLN A 780 6.33 39.87 -38.90
CA GLN A 780 6.92 40.56 -40.04
C GLN A 780 7.70 41.80 -39.59
N ASP A 781 7.23 42.51 -38.57
CA ASP A 781 7.97 43.57 -37.92
C ASP A 781 9.30 43.06 -37.33
N ALA A 782 10.38 43.80 -37.56
CA ALA A 782 11.73 43.35 -37.20
C ALA A 782 11.98 43.32 -35.69
N GLU A 783 11.39 44.25 -34.93
CA GLU A 783 11.54 44.31 -33.47
C GLU A 783 10.76 43.18 -32.81
N PHE A 784 9.50 42.99 -33.22
CA PHE A 784 8.70 41.84 -32.77
C PHE A 784 9.29 40.51 -33.18
N GLN A 785 9.89 40.42 -34.37
CA GLN A 785 10.52 39.19 -34.81
C GLN A 785 11.73 38.85 -33.94
N GLN A 786 12.54 39.83 -33.55
CA GLN A 786 13.69 39.61 -32.66
C GLN A 786 13.21 39.16 -31.27
N GLU A 787 12.26 39.87 -30.67
CA GLU A 787 11.69 39.50 -29.36
C GLU A 787 11.10 38.09 -29.38
N TRP A 788 10.32 37.76 -30.41
CA TRP A 788 9.72 36.45 -30.58
C TRP A 788 10.78 35.36 -30.63
N LYS A 789 11.84 35.57 -31.42
CA LYS A 789 12.92 34.59 -31.60
C LYS A 789 13.67 34.34 -30.30
N GLU A 790 14.04 35.40 -29.58
CA GLU A 790 14.74 35.27 -28.30
C GLU A 790 13.89 34.50 -27.28
N LYS A 791 12.65 34.93 -27.06
CA LYS A 791 11.77 34.33 -26.05
C LYS A 791 11.39 32.88 -26.40
N PHE A 792 11.19 32.58 -27.68
CA PHE A 792 10.88 31.21 -28.13
C PHE A 792 12.03 30.24 -27.86
N LEU A 793 13.27 30.62 -28.16
CA LEU A 793 14.42 29.75 -27.91
C LEU A 793 14.62 29.47 -26.41
N VAL A 794 14.43 30.47 -25.55
CA VAL A 794 14.55 30.26 -24.09
C VAL A 794 13.49 29.29 -23.59
N MET A 795 12.25 29.35 -24.10
CA MET A 795 11.21 28.37 -23.76
C MET A 795 11.49 26.97 -24.33
N LEU A 796 12.11 26.86 -25.50
CA LEU A 796 12.45 25.58 -26.13
C LEU A 796 13.62 24.88 -25.45
N HIS A 797 14.57 25.64 -24.92
CA HIS A 797 15.85 25.16 -24.39
C HIS A 797 15.76 24.04 -23.34
N PRO A 798 14.83 24.04 -22.36
CA PRO A 798 14.67 22.91 -21.43
C PRO A 798 14.39 21.57 -22.12
N PHE A 799 13.69 21.61 -23.26
CA PHE A 799 13.27 20.42 -24.00
C PHE A 799 14.30 20.02 -25.08
N ALA A 800 14.76 20.98 -25.87
CA ALA A 800 15.70 20.80 -26.98
C ALA A 800 16.90 21.75 -26.87
N PRO A 801 17.82 21.50 -25.92
CA PRO A 801 18.89 22.44 -25.59
C PRO A 801 19.90 22.64 -26.72
N HIS A 802 20.20 21.62 -27.53
CA HIS A 802 21.28 21.70 -28.51
C HIS A 802 20.91 22.61 -29.68
N ILE A 803 19.72 22.43 -30.26
CA ILE A 803 19.21 23.28 -31.33
C ILE A 803 18.90 24.69 -30.84
N ALA A 804 18.44 24.84 -29.59
CA ALA A 804 18.17 26.15 -29.02
C ALA A 804 19.47 26.95 -28.88
N GLU A 805 20.54 26.35 -28.33
CA GLU A 805 21.86 26.98 -28.20
C GLU A 805 22.46 27.32 -29.58
N GLU A 806 22.40 26.38 -30.53
CA GLU A 806 22.91 26.58 -31.89
C GLU A 806 22.21 27.77 -32.59
N LEU A 807 20.88 27.86 -32.49
CA LEU A 807 20.11 28.94 -33.09
C LEU A 807 20.31 30.27 -32.36
N PHE A 808 20.47 30.23 -31.03
CA PHE A 808 20.72 31.42 -30.21
C PHE A 808 22.07 32.05 -30.55
N SER A 809 23.11 31.23 -30.71
CA SER A 809 24.45 31.71 -31.08
C SER A 809 24.51 32.36 -32.47
N LYS A 810 23.62 31.94 -33.39
CA LYS A 810 23.48 32.54 -34.73
C LYS A 810 22.77 33.89 -34.75
N MET A 811 22.16 34.32 -33.65
CA MET A 811 21.48 35.61 -33.53
C MET A 811 22.40 36.74 -33.01
N ASP A 812 23.72 36.64 -33.25
CA ASP A 812 24.78 37.54 -32.76
C ASP A 812 24.89 37.63 -31.22
N ASN A 813 24.41 36.63 -30.50
CA ASN A 813 24.57 36.51 -29.05
C ASN A 813 25.93 35.90 -28.68
N SER A 814 26.69 36.59 -27.82
CA SER A 814 28.01 36.13 -27.36
C SER A 814 27.99 35.32 -26.06
N SER A 815 26.84 35.25 -25.39
CA SER A 815 26.59 34.47 -24.17
C SER A 815 25.74 33.24 -24.47
N SER A 816 25.87 32.20 -23.65
CA SER A 816 25.05 30.99 -23.78
C SER A 816 23.57 31.30 -23.50
N ILE A 817 22.66 30.56 -24.13
CA ILE A 817 21.23 30.64 -23.79
C ILE A 817 20.98 30.20 -22.33
N PHE A 818 21.87 29.37 -21.78
CA PHE A 818 21.80 28.91 -20.40
C PHE A 818 21.88 30.04 -19.37
N ASP A 819 22.58 31.14 -19.70
CA ASP A 819 22.73 32.30 -18.82
C ASP A 819 21.54 33.26 -18.90
N GLN A 820 20.57 33.01 -19.80
CA GLN A 820 19.41 33.86 -19.97
C GLN A 820 18.38 33.64 -18.86
N LYS A 821 17.68 34.72 -18.49
CA LYS A 821 16.52 34.63 -17.61
C LYS A 821 15.35 34.02 -18.36
N TRP A 822 14.48 33.33 -17.63
CA TRP A 822 13.19 32.91 -18.15
C TRP A 822 12.40 34.12 -18.69
N PRO A 823 11.75 34.02 -19.86
CA PRO A 823 11.10 35.16 -20.49
C PRO A 823 9.90 35.65 -19.70
N GLU A 824 9.76 36.97 -19.58
CA GLU A 824 8.59 37.61 -18.97
C GLU A 824 7.45 37.77 -19.98
N TYR A 825 6.21 37.62 -19.51
CA TYR A 825 5.00 37.87 -20.29
C TYR A 825 4.30 39.17 -19.87
N ASP A 826 3.60 39.82 -20.82
CA ASP A 826 2.80 41.01 -20.56
C ASP A 826 1.34 40.62 -20.31
N GLU A 827 0.78 40.98 -19.15
CA GLU A 827 -0.60 40.72 -18.76
C GLU A 827 -1.61 41.33 -19.77
N PHE A 828 -1.28 42.46 -20.40
CA PHE A 828 -2.15 43.06 -21.43
C PHE A 828 -2.23 42.20 -22.70
N MET A 829 -1.15 41.48 -23.03
CA MET A 829 -1.08 40.59 -24.19
C MET A 829 -1.82 39.26 -23.99
N LEU A 830 -2.23 38.95 -22.74
CA LEU A 830 -3.03 37.76 -22.44
C LEU A 830 -4.51 37.94 -22.78
N VAL A 831 -4.96 39.18 -22.96
CA VAL A 831 -6.36 39.51 -23.22
C VAL A 831 -6.61 39.54 -24.72
N ASP A 832 -7.52 38.68 -25.19
CA ASP A 832 -8.02 38.79 -26.56
C ASP A 832 -8.93 40.02 -26.69
N ASP A 833 -8.80 40.78 -27.77
CA ASP A 833 -9.68 41.94 -28.02
C ASP A 833 -11.07 41.48 -28.44
N GLU A 834 -11.14 40.29 -29.05
CA GLU A 834 -12.36 39.63 -29.51
C GLU A 834 -12.49 38.23 -28.91
N VAL A 835 -13.71 37.86 -28.51
CA VAL A 835 -14.04 36.56 -27.93
C VAL A 835 -15.09 35.86 -28.79
N THR A 836 -14.89 34.56 -29.02
CA THR A 836 -15.88 33.72 -29.69
C THR A 836 -16.84 33.11 -28.68
N ILE A 837 -18.10 33.49 -28.75
CA ILE A 837 -19.17 33.02 -27.86
C ILE A 837 -19.94 31.90 -28.55
N ALA A 838 -19.95 30.72 -27.93
CA ALA A 838 -20.75 29.58 -28.40
C ALA A 838 -22.24 29.80 -28.10
N VAL A 839 -23.10 29.58 -29.08
CA VAL A 839 -24.56 29.73 -28.92
C VAL A 839 -25.24 28.37 -28.89
N GLN A 840 -26.01 28.14 -27.84
CA GLN A 840 -26.81 26.94 -27.65
C GLN A 840 -28.29 27.27 -27.55
N ILE A 841 -29.14 26.37 -28.03
CA ILE A 841 -30.60 26.41 -27.82
C ILE A 841 -31.03 25.08 -27.22
N ASN A 842 -31.64 25.13 -26.03
CA ASN A 842 -31.99 23.95 -25.23
C ASN A 842 -30.80 22.96 -25.10
N GLY A 843 -29.60 23.49 -24.82
CA GLY A 843 -28.36 22.73 -24.64
C GLY A 843 -27.71 22.19 -25.92
N LYS A 844 -28.25 22.46 -27.11
CA LYS A 844 -27.65 22.04 -28.39
C LYS A 844 -26.96 23.20 -29.09
N MET A 845 -25.72 23.01 -29.53
CA MET A 845 -24.94 24.04 -30.24
C MET A 845 -25.56 24.40 -31.59
N ARG A 846 -25.67 25.71 -31.85
CA ARG A 846 -26.32 26.30 -33.05
C ARG A 846 -25.45 27.29 -33.81
N GLY A 847 -24.32 27.71 -33.24
CA GLY A 847 -23.33 28.53 -33.92
C GLY A 847 -22.33 29.12 -32.94
N THR A 848 -21.43 29.92 -33.47
CA THR A 848 -20.47 30.72 -32.72
C THR A 848 -20.47 32.13 -33.30
N PHE A 849 -20.35 33.13 -32.43
CA PHE A 849 -20.35 34.55 -32.79
C PHE A 849 -19.14 35.23 -32.14
N THR A 850 -18.52 36.14 -32.86
CA THR A 850 -17.37 36.90 -32.36
C THR A 850 -17.83 38.27 -31.87
N PHE A 851 -17.41 38.64 -30.67
CA PHE A 851 -17.71 39.93 -30.05
C PHE A 851 -16.45 40.54 -29.44
N LEU A 852 -16.46 41.83 -29.12
CA LEU A 852 -15.41 42.43 -28.30
C LEU A 852 -15.40 41.81 -26.89
N ASN A 853 -14.21 41.65 -26.33
CA ASN A 853 -14.05 41.14 -24.98
C ASN A 853 -14.71 42.09 -23.96
N GLY A 854 -15.53 41.54 -23.06
CA GLY A 854 -16.29 42.31 -22.08
C GLY A 854 -17.62 42.87 -22.61
N VAL A 855 -18.07 42.42 -23.79
CA VAL A 855 -19.41 42.72 -24.32
C VAL A 855 -20.50 42.37 -23.29
N ALA A 856 -21.49 43.26 -23.14
CA ALA A 856 -22.60 43.06 -22.23
C ALA A 856 -23.50 41.90 -22.71
N GLN A 857 -24.13 41.19 -21.78
CA GLN A 857 -25.02 40.06 -22.11
C GLN A 857 -26.14 40.49 -23.06
N GLU A 858 -26.71 41.68 -22.84
CA GLU A 858 -27.81 42.23 -23.61
C GLU A 858 -27.43 42.38 -25.09
N GLU A 859 -26.24 42.93 -25.36
CA GLU A 859 -25.73 43.13 -26.72
C GLU A 859 -25.42 41.80 -27.42
N VAL A 860 -24.90 40.81 -26.69
CA VAL A 860 -24.71 39.45 -27.22
C VAL A 860 -26.06 38.82 -27.56
N SER A 861 -27.04 38.90 -26.66
CA SER A 861 -28.35 38.28 -26.87
C SER A 861 -29.09 38.92 -28.03
N GLU A 862 -29.11 40.25 -28.11
CA GLU A 862 -29.74 40.97 -29.22
C GLU A 862 -29.12 40.59 -30.56
N THR A 863 -27.79 40.57 -30.64
CA THR A 863 -27.05 40.21 -31.87
C THR A 863 -27.29 38.76 -32.27
N VAL A 864 -27.23 37.83 -31.31
CA VAL A 864 -27.45 36.40 -31.55
C VAL A 864 -28.91 36.11 -31.95
N CYS A 865 -29.88 36.73 -31.28
CA CYS A 865 -31.31 36.54 -31.57
C CYS A 865 -31.77 37.22 -32.86
N ALA A 866 -31.03 38.24 -33.34
CA ALA A 866 -31.27 38.87 -34.64
C ALA A 866 -30.69 38.06 -35.82
N ASP A 867 -29.75 37.14 -35.58
CA ASP A 867 -29.11 36.38 -36.66
C ASP A 867 -30.09 35.37 -37.30
N PRO A 868 -30.26 35.40 -38.64
CA PRO A 868 -31.17 34.49 -39.35
C PRO A 868 -30.91 32.98 -39.10
N LYS A 869 -29.66 32.59 -38.81
CA LYS A 869 -29.29 31.19 -38.50
C LYS A 869 -29.83 30.74 -37.14
N ILE A 870 -30.03 31.67 -36.22
CA ILE A 870 -30.56 31.43 -34.88
C ILE A 870 -32.08 31.60 -34.86
N GLN A 871 -32.62 32.60 -35.58
CA GLN A 871 -34.06 32.88 -35.61
C GLN A 871 -34.93 31.67 -35.95
N LYS A 872 -34.51 30.84 -36.91
CA LYS A 872 -35.24 29.60 -37.28
C LYS A 872 -35.46 28.62 -36.12
N TRP A 873 -34.68 28.73 -35.04
CA TRP A 873 -34.81 27.90 -33.85
C TRP A 873 -35.65 28.55 -32.75
N LEU A 874 -35.83 29.87 -32.81
CA LEU A 874 -36.62 30.70 -31.90
C LEU A 874 -38.05 30.96 -32.42
N GLU A 875 -38.27 30.81 -33.74
CA GLU A 875 -39.57 31.06 -34.38
C GLU A 875 -40.70 30.25 -33.73
N GLY A 876 -41.76 30.94 -33.32
CA GLY A 876 -42.94 30.35 -32.67
C GLY A 876 -42.72 29.85 -31.24
N LYS A 877 -41.58 30.16 -30.60
CA LYS A 877 -41.26 29.74 -29.23
C LYS A 877 -41.03 30.93 -28.31
N GLU A 878 -41.31 30.73 -27.03
CA GLU A 878 -41.05 31.73 -26.00
C GLU A 878 -39.68 31.49 -25.37
N ILE A 879 -38.85 32.55 -25.25
CA ILE A 879 -37.59 32.48 -24.50
C ILE A 879 -37.92 32.50 -23.00
N VAL A 880 -37.67 31.37 -22.34
CA VAL A 880 -37.94 31.17 -20.91
C VAL A 880 -36.79 31.67 -20.06
N LYS A 881 -35.55 31.48 -20.54
CA LYS A 881 -34.34 31.82 -19.79
C LYS A 881 -33.14 31.92 -20.73
N GLU A 882 -32.26 32.87 -20.43
CA GLU A 882 -30.93 32.94 -21.02
C GLU A 882 -29.88 32.63 -19.94
N ILE A 883 -28.90 31.81 -20.31
CA ILE A 883 -27.76 31.48 -19.46
C ILE A 883 -26.52 31.98 -20.21
N PHE A 884 -26.01 33.11 -19.74
CA PHE A 884 -24.79 33.71 -20.27
C PHE A 884 -23.61 33.39 -19.36
N ILE A 885 -22.57 32.83 -19.96
CA ILE A 885 -21.26 32.68 -19.34
C ILE A 885 -20.35 33.67 -20.07
N PRO A 886 -19.96 34.79 -19.42
CA PRO A 886 -19.18 35.84 -20.06
C PRO A 886 -17.98 35.31 -20.83
N ASN A 887 -17.77 35.85 -22.04
CA ASN A 887 -16.69 35.49 -22.97
C ASN A 887 -16.63 34.01 -23.41
N LYS A 888 -17.65 33.19 -23.09
CA LYS A 888 -17.65 31.74 -23.39
C LYS A 888 -18.89 31.27 -24.13
N MET A 889 -20.08 31.55 -23.59
CA MET A 889 -21.30 30.90 -24.08
C MET A 889 -22.57 31.71 -23.79
N LEU A 890 -23.53 31.65 -24.72
CA LEU A 890 -24.92 32.00 -24.51
C LEU A 890 -25.81 30.77 -24.77
N SER A 891 -26.53 30.29 -23.77
CA SER A 891 -27.53 29.23 -23.92
C SER A 891 -28.94 29.78 -23.73
N ILE A 892 -29.74 29.72 -24.79
CA ILE A 892 -31.13 30.19 -24.81
C ILE A 892 -32.05 28.99 -24.57
N VAL A 893 -32.87 29.07 -23.53
CA VAL A 893 -33.88 28.07 -23.20
C VAL A 893 -35.21 28.55 -23.75
N VAL A 894 -35.78 27.78 -24.68
CA VAL A 894 -37.04 28.10 -25.37
C VAL A 894 -38.09 27.01 -25.13
N LYS A 895 -39.35 27.41 -25.01
CA LYS A 895 -40.49 26.51 -24.80
C LYS A 895 -41.52 26.62 -25.91
#